data_AF-A0A2E7UJU2-F1
#
_entry.id   AF-A0A2E7UJU2-F1
#
_cell.length_a   1.000
_cell.length_b   1.000
_cell.length_c   1.000
_cell.angle_alpha   90.00
_cell.angle_beta   90.00
_cell.angle_gamma   90.00
#
_symmetry.space_group_name_H-M   'P 1'
#
loop_
_entity.id
_entity.type
_entity.pdbx_description
1 polymer ?
#
loop_
_entity_poly.entity_id
_entity_poly.type
_entity_poly.pdbx_seq_one_letter_code
_entity_poly.pdbx_strand_id
1 'polypeptide(L)'
;MDKIRQLKKELSKFEVDLDQQLDLAVTELFEGLPKKEVDAWVDVLLDIINNSLDATPNFNYLKSYIVESPRIFSKLPQAQFLEWVNQSSRIYNTKNNLGLAYVESTYSVLEKLSTRNLLDWGNIGLSLYRSDKYSEILAQKFYKFSPVILAASSYQDLAILADTLSRAMPRSSQISTKLIDWVHVISNDELFDVKLWNTILNLVSKNLANNFEVIFQNLVNNAELINKNKEFLNIAIIVLEKNPQNFKTILEKSIDIFNDHTENRSSEYVTMMKSLISQSYNELKDFSVNFQSLSDRVSSEKFKIWFDAGLDFLIANNISTRGYFSLEQDGSRKLFNELTFSVDLENEKEIMNFYCCALSGENLEVQSSQLMVDKEIGWINADLATTEGTTIYLPNSIKKFKIKDKNFSWLKVIATHQVGHVEFGTFKFKLSKPSEHFNDTRFKLVEKSAQSYSENTTEITDMTRFFKLFEDRKLAQDIFSIFEAVRVDSRVLSKYRGIARSYSEVQENALESRPKLKELPGREMLVEALIKYSLKIQKLMIPKKLEATLEELITLLNVLRKRNVLVEDTAEATIRAYKLLMSVENNLQDDFVEFQFDEKLLLDDYEDLTDELLEFYDYLGKGSQQSEENSIEEADLEDGANQTEDYKPPQEVEFWGDFKPELSQLLLEISLGESEFSEEGDLSDISKEQLEEMLRDSVEENAEQEGNDLSESDITQDLEDALNDLQSEKIDDDSKFSDRFDHFDEQGKPLEALEENQYVYDEWDFRDQAYKKDWCLVNEKKIGEGDLDYYEETLIKHAAIVADIKRQFELINPETYRKVKRLEEGEEQDLDLVVEAMVDLRVGVSPSEKLYWRRNKTERSISVAFLLDMSASTAEAIDDTDYSRDEWSAPDNPEKYMEWLRKRRSQGFRRSYKRIVDLEKEGLILLLDALEALGDTYGIFGFSGYGRENVEYFIIKDLDEKFSPAIPKRIDRISPLHATRMGPAIRHCTTKLLETEEKSKFIFLISDGRPQDRGYSREGVEKEYAVNDTKKALLEAKSEGITTFCLTVDKEGHDYMKSMMEDLSYEVLDDISSLPLRIPQLYKNLTAT
;
A
#
# COMPACT_ATOMS: atom_id res chain seq x y z
N MET A 1 23.84 -47.26 -66.33
CA MET A 1 25.24 -47.75 -66.19
C MET A 1 26.27 -46.66 -66.45
N ASP A 2 26.22 -45.93 -67.57
CA ASP A 2 27.19 -44.86 -67.84
C ASP A 2 27.07 -43.67 -66.87
N LYS A 3 25.83 -43.25 -66.52
CA LYS A 3 25.58 -42.23 -65.48
C LYS A 3 26.07 -42.65 -64.09
N ILE A 4 25.95 -43.94 -63.74
CA ILE A 4 26.42 -44.48 -62.45
C ILE A 4 27.95 -44.50 -62.40
N ARG A 5 28.62 -44.86 -63.50
CA ARG A 5 30.09 -44.76 -63.63
C ARG A 5 30.56 -43.31 -63.53
N GLN A 6 29.82 -42.37 -64.10
CA GLN A 6 30.07 -40.94 -63.98
C GLN A 6 29.92 -40.48 -62.51
N LEU A 7 28.86 -40.90 -61.83
CA LEU A 7 28.64 -40.60 -60.41
C LEU A 7 29.79 -41.13 -59.52
N LYS A 8 30.21 -42.38 -59.70
CA LYS A 8 31.36 -42.95 -58.95
C LYS A 8 32.66 -42.19 -59.20
N LYS A 9 32.89 -41.77 -60.45
CA LYS A 9 34.06 -40.97 -60.82
C LYS A 9 34.05 -39.60 -60.15
N GLU A 10 32.89 -38.96 -60.02
CA GLU A 10 32.76 -37.68 -59.31
C GLU A 10 32.88 -37.87 -57.78
N LEU A 11 32.28 -38.91 -57.20
CA LEU A 11 32.39 -39.22 -55.76
C LEU A 11 33.83 -39.55 -55.32
N SER A 12 34.59 -40.27 -56.15
CA SER A 12 36.00 -40.61 -55.85
C SER A 12 36.94 -39.40 -55.75
N LYS A 13 36.55 -38.23 -56.25
CA LYS A 13 37.34 -36.98 -56.11
C LYS A 13 37.33 -36.40 -54.69
N PHE A 14 36.44 -36.90 -53.82
CA PHE A 14 36.18 -36.34 -52.50
C PHE A 14 36.64 -37.22 -51.32
N GLU A 15 37.43 -38.29 -51.56
CA GLU A 15 37.96 -39.20 -50.52
C GLU A 15 36.90 -39.87 -49.60
N VAL A 16 35.74 -40.28 -50.13
CA VAL A 16 34.69 -40.97 -49.35
C VAL A 16 34.37 -42.36 -49.90
N ASP A 17 34.37 -43.38 -49.03
CA ASP A 17 34.07 -44.79 -49.37
C ASP A 17 32.55 -45.08 -49.36
N LEU A 18 31.85 -44.64 -50.41
CA LEU A 18 30.39 -44.83 -50.60
C LEU A 18 30.04 -45.86 -51.70
N ASP A 19 31.06 -46.42 -52.38
CA ASP A 19 30.87 -47.26 -53.56
C ASP A 19 30.07 -48.55 -53.26
N GLN A 20 30.30 -49.17 -52.10
CA GLN A 20 29.58 -50.38 -51.68
C GLN A 20 28.09 -50.11 -51.39
N GLN A 21 27.79 -49.00 -50.71
CA GLN A 21 26.41 -48.61 -50.37
C GLN A 21 25.63 -48.19 -51.63
N LEU A 22 26.31 -47.51 -52.56
CA LEU A 22 25.74 -47.14 -53.85
C LEU A 22 25.42 -48.37 -54.71
N ASP A 23 26.31 -49.35 -54.79
CA ASP A 23 26.07 -50.56 -55.57
C ASP A 23 24.91 -51.40 -55.01
N LEU A 24 24.81 -51.49 -53.69
CA LEU A 24 23.67 -52.15 -53.02
C LEU A 24 22.35 -51.42 -53.32
N ALA A 25 22.30 -50.10 -53.11
CA ALA A 25 21.09 -49.30 -53.33
C ALA A 25 20.63 -49.33 -54.78
N VAL A 26 21.57 -49.25 -55.74
CA VAL A 26 21.28 -49.31 -57.17
C VAL A 26 20.73 -50.68 -57.55
N THR A 27 21.25 -51.77 -56.98
CA THR A 27 20.77 -53.14 -57.26
C THR A 27 19.33 -53.31 -56.76
N GLU A 28 19.04 -52.90 -55.53
CA GLU A 28 17.70 -53.00 -54.94
C GLU A 28 16.67 -52.13 -55.67
N LEU A 29 17.05 -50.92 -56.10
CA LEU A 29 16.16 -50.03 -56.86
C LEU A 29 15.93 -50.51 -58.30
N PHE A 30 16.92 -51.11 -58.96
CA PHE A 30 16.75 -51.67 -60.32
C PHE A 30 15.82 -52.89 -60.36
N GLU A 31 15.70 -53.64 -59.27
CA GLU A 31 14.78 -54.78 -59.18
C GLU A 31 13.31 -54.34 -59.16
N GLY A 32 13.01 -53.11 -58.70
CA GLY A 32 11.63 -52.60 -58.58
C GLY A 32 11.26 -51.40 -59.47
N LEU A 33 12.21 -50.66 -60.03
CA LEU A 33 11.97 -49.45 -60.85
C LEU A 33 12.41 -49.62 -62.31
N PRO A 34 11.67 -49.06 -63.28
CA PRO A 34 12.11 -49.02 -64.67
C PRO A 34 13.34 -48.14 -64.83
N LYS A 35 14.21 -48.49 -65.79
CA LYS A 35 15.52 -47.85 -66.00
C LYS A 35 15.47 -46.31 -66.09
N LYS A 36 14.42 -45.75 -66.70
CA LYS A 36 14.22 -44.29 -66.83
C LYS A 36 14.06 -43.58 -65.49
N GLU A 37 13.49 -44.25 -64.50
CA GLU A 37 13.21 -43.70 -63.17
C GLU A 37 14.42 -43.82 -62.26
N VAL A 38 15.18 -44.91 -62.39
CA VAL A 38 16.50 -45.03 -61.76
C VAL A 38 17.46 -43.96 -62.31
N ASP A 39 17.40 -43.68 -63.62
CA ASP A 39 18.17 -42.58 -64.20
C ASP A 39 17.76 -41.21 -63.61
N ALA A 40 16.47 -40.98 -63.32
CA ALA A 40 16.00 -39.76 -62.66
C ALA A 40 16.50 -39.63 -61.21
N TRP A 41 16.56 -40.73 -60.46
CA TRP A 41 17.17 -40.78 -59.13
C TRP A 41 18.68 -40.48 -59.15
N VAL A 42 19.41 -41.04 -60.12
CA VAL A 42 20.84 -40.75 -60.33
C VAL A 42 21.07 -39.30 -60.76
N ASP A 43 20.17 -38.73 -61.58
CA ASP A 43 20.25 -37.35 -62.04
C ASP A 43 20.16 -36.34 -60.88
N VAL A 44 19.32 -36.60 -59.88
CA VAL A 44 19.26 -35.79 -58.65
C VAL A 44 20.60 -35.79 -57.90
N LEU A 45 21.24 -36.96 -57.76
CA LEU A 45 22.54 -37.07 -57.10
C LEU A 45 23.65 -36.34 -57.88
N LEU A 46 23.65 -36.44 -59.20
CA LEU A 46 24.60 -35.71 -60.06
C LEU A 46 24.36 -34.19 -60.01
N ASP A 47 23.11 -33.75 -59.99
CA ASP A 47 22.75 -32.33 -59.89
C ASP A 47 23.27 -31.71 -58.58
N ILE A 48 23.13 -32.44 -57.46
CA ILE A 48 23.62 -32.02 -56.14
C ILE A 48 25.15 -31.90 -56.09
N ILE A 49 25.86 -32.85 -56.70
CA ILE A 49 27.33 -32.83 -56.76
C ILE A 49 27.83 -31.68 -57.64
N ASN A 50 27.09 -31.31 -58.70
CA ASN A 50 27.49 -30.28 -59.65
C ASN A 50 27.09 -28.85 -59.24
N ASN A 51 26.01 -28.66 -58.48
CA ASN A 51 25.44 -27.34 -58.12
C ASN A 51 25.83 -26.82 -56.72
N SER A 52 26.72 -27.49 -55.97
CA SER A 52 27.13 -27.02 -54.64
C SER A 52 27.94 -25.71 -54.73
N LEU A 53 27.30 -24.58 -54.42
CA LEU A 53 27.89 -23.23 -54.47
C LEU A 53 28.99 -22.98 -53.41
N ASP A 54 29.00 -23.74 -52.32
CA ASP A 54 30.04 -23.70 -51.28
C ASP A 54 30.97 -24.93 -51.42
N ALA A 55 32.28 -24.73 -51.26
CA ALA A 55 33.37 -25.61 -51.70
C ALA A 55 33.47 -27.04 -51.09
N THR A 56 32.41 -27.60 -50.52
CA THR A 56 32.32 -29.03 -50.16
C THR A 56 30.85 -29.51 -50.25
N PRO A 57 30.51 -30.52 -51.07
CA PRO A 57 29.18 -31.11 -51.06
C PRO A 57 28.86 -31.70 -49.68
N ASN A 58 27.61 -31.58 -49.21
CA ASN A 58 27.21 -32.12 -47.91
C ASN A 58 27.16 -33.66 -47.97
N PHE A 59 28.29 -34.31 -47.70
CA PHE A 59 28.47 -35.77 -47.79
C PHE A 59 27.46 -36.56 -46.97
N ASN A 60 27.03 -36.01 -45.84
CA ASN A 60 26.03 -36.64 -44.98
C ASN A 60 24.70 -36.80 -45.72
N TYR A 61 24.30 -35.81 -46.54
CA TYR A 61 23.07 -35.91 -47.34
C TYR A 61 23.17 -37.00 -48.40
N LEU A 62 24.26 -36.99 -49.17
CA LEU A 62 24.48 -37.98 -50.23
C LEU A 62 24.49 -39.40 -49.66
N LYS A 63 25.17 -39.61 -48.53
CA LYS A 63 25.19 -40.88 -47.80
C LYS A 63 23.79 -41.30 -47.33
N SER A 64 23.10 -40.44 -46.59
CA SER A 64 21.75 -40.74 -46.07
C SER A 64 20.75 -40.97 -47.21
N TYR A 65 20.84 -40.23 -48.31
CA TYR A 65 19.99 -40.41 -49.48
C TYR A 65 20.21 -41.76 -50.16
N ILE A 66 21.46 -42.18 -50.36
CA ILE A 66 21.79 -43.48 -50.96
C ILE A 66 21.32 -44.63 -50.05
N VAL A 67 21.52 -44.50 -48.73
CA VAL A 67 21.19 -45.56 -47.76
C VAL A 67 19.68 -45.69 -47.51
N GLU A 68 18.95 -44.57 -47.43
CA GLU A 68 17.52 -44.58 -47.10
C GLU A 68 16.61 -44.76 -48.33
N SER A 69 17.09 -44.45 -49.55
CA SER A 69 16.26 -44.58 -50.78
C SER A 69 15.68 -45.99 -51.00
N PRO A 70 16.44 -47.10 -50.87
CA PRO A 70 15.88 -48.44 -51.03
C PRO A 70 14.88 -48.81 -49.93
N ARG A 71 15.14 -48.37 -48.69
CA ARG A 71 14.25 -48.59 -47.54
C ARG A 71 12.92 -47.87 -47.72
N ILE A 72 12.95 -46.62 -48.17
CA ILE A 72 11.77 -45.81 -48.45
C ILE A 72 10.98 -46.39 -49.64
N PHE A 73 11.69 -46.80 -50.70
CA PHE A 73 11.07 -47.44 -51.87
C PHE A 73 10.30 -48.72 -51.49
N SER A 74 10.80 -49.52 -50.55
CA SER A 74 10.11 -50.72 -50.08
C SER A 74 8.71 -50.47 -49.47
N LYS A 75 8.43 -49.23 -49.04
CA LYS A 75 7.18 -48.81 -48.39
C LYS A 75 6.30 -47.92 -49.27
N LEU A 76 6.83 -47.39 -50.38
CA LEU A 76 6.13 -46.45 -51.25
C LEU A 76 5.77 -47.05 -52.60
N PRO A 77 4.56 -46.76 -53.13
CA PRO A 77 4.27 -46.97 -54.54
C PRO A 77 5.24 -46.19 -55.44
N GLN A 78 5.58 -46.77 -56.58
CA GLN A 78 6.50 -46.21 -57.58
C GLN A 78 6.26 -44.71 -57.90
N ALA A 79 5.00 -44.32 -58.14
CA ALA A 79 4.66 -42.93 -58.46
C ALA A 79 4.97 -41.96 -57.30
N GLN A 80 4.70 -42.37 -56.05
CA GLN A 80 4.95 -41.58 -54.85
C GLN A 80 6.43 -41.56 -54.48
N PHE A 81 7.19 -42.61 -54.82
CA PHE A 81 8.63 -42.62 -54.68
C PHE A 81 9.29 -41.56 -55.57
N LEU A 82 8.85 -41.42 -56.83
CA LEU A 82 9.35 -40.36 -57.71
C LEU A 82 8.98 -38.95 -57.22
N GLU A 83 7.77 -38.79 -56.67
CA GLU A 83 7.37 -37.53 -56.03
C GLU A 83 8.28 -37.21 -54.83
N TRP A 84 8.63 -38.20 -54.01
CA TRP A 84 9.60 -38.06 -52.93
C TRP A 84 11.02 -37.71 -53.44
N VAL A 85 11.48 -38.34 -54.52
CA VAL A 85 12.77 -38.02 -55.17
C VAL A 85 12.80 -36.55 -55.61
N ASN A 86 11.76 -36.07 -56.27
CA ASN A 86 11.67 -34.66 -56.67
C ASN A 86 11.55 -33.70 -55.47
N GLN A 87 10.80 -34.09 -54.43
CA GLN A 87 10.62 -33.28 -53.23
C GLN A 87 11.91 -33.18 -52.40
N SER A 88 12.65 -34.28 -52.24
CA SER A 88 13.94 -34.30 -51.55
C SER A 88 14.98 -33.39 -52.25
N SER A 89 15.05 -33.45 -53.59
CA SER A 89 15.87 -32.54 -54.39
C SER A 89 15.46 -31.08 -54.20
N ARG A 90 14.15 -30.78 -54.23
CA ARG A 90 13.63 -29.43 -54.00
C ARG A 90 14.00 -28.89 -52.62
N ILE A 91 13.82 -29.68 -51.56
CA ILE A 91 14.15 -29.27 -50.19
C ILE A 91 15.66 -29.08 -50.05
N TYR A 92 16.47 -29.99 -50.59
CA TYR A 92 17.94 -29.87 -50.57
C TYR A 92 18.43 -28.58 -51.26
N ASN A 93 17.90 -28.30 -52.47
CA ASN A 93 18.27 -27.10 -53.23
C ASN A 93 17.86 -25.79 -52.55
N THR A 94 16.89 -25.82 -51.63
CA THR A 94 16.61 -24.66 -50.77
C THR A 94 17.67 -24.51 -49.66
N LYS A 95 17.93 -25.57 -48.88
CA LYS A 95 19.05 -25.66 -47.92
C LYS A 95 19.47 -27.11 -47.67
N ASN A 96 20.78 -27.33 -47.66
CA ASN A 96 21.40 -28.66 -47.53
C ASN A 96 20.99 -29.41 -46.25
N ASN A 97 20.94 -28.73 -45.10
CA ASN A 97 20.65 -29.36 -43.80
C ASN A 97 19.17 -29.77 -43.64
N LEU A 98 18.25 -29.10 -44.33
CA LEU A 98 16.82 -29.46 -44.35
C LEU A 98 16.60 -30.73 -45.16
N GLY A 99 17.26 -30.84 -46.32
CA GLY A 99 17.22 -32.05 -47.13
C GLY A 99 17.67 -33.27 -46.31
N LEU A 100 18.76 -33.14 -45.54
CA LEU A 100 19.30 -34.22 -44.71
C LEU A 100 18.26 -34.72 -43.71
N ALA A 101 17.65 -33.81 -42.93
CA ALA A 101 16.67 -34.18 -41.92
C ALA A 101 15.39 -34.77 -42.51
N TYR A 102 14.93 -34.27 -43.66
CA TYR A 102 13.77 -34.83 -44.36
C TYR A 102 14.01 -36.28 -44.79
N VAL A 103 15.16 -36.56 -45.42
CA VAL A 103 15.52 -37.89 -45.91
C VAL A 103 15.69 -38.88 -44.76
N GLU A 104 16.44 -38.51 -43.71
CA GLU A 104 16.67 -39.37 -42.53
C GLU A 104 15.37 -39.72 -41.80
N SER A 105 14.41 -38.79 -41.76
CA SER A 105 13.16 -38.98 -40.99
C SER A 105 12.04 -39.63 -41.82
N THR A 106 12.16 -39.65 -43.15
CA THR A 106 11.08 -40.13 -44.05
C THR A 106 10.70 -41.57 -43.76
N TYR A 107 11.69 -42.47 -43.58
CA TYR A 107 11.41 -43.88 -43.33
C TYR A 107 10.60 -44.08 -42.04
N SER A 108 11.01 -43.44 -40.95
CA SER A 108 10.32 -43.52 -39.65
C SER A 108 8.92 -42.88 -39.69
N VAL A 109 8.72 -41.79 -40.42
CA VAL A 109 7.39 -41.19 -40.59
C VAL A 109 6.45 -42.12 -41.36
N LEU A 110 6.93 -42.85 -42.37
CA LEU A 110 6.11 -43.77 -43.15
C LEU A 110 5.59 -44.98 -42.38
N GLU A 111 6.16 -45.30 -41.22
CA GLU A 111 5.60 -46.34 -40.34
C GLU A 111 4.26 -45.91 -39.71
N LYS A 112 4.01 -44.60 -39.61
CA LYS A 112 2.85 -44.01 -38.90
C LYS A 112 1.98 -43.13 -39.79
N LEU A 113 2.53 -42.56 -40.87
CA LEU A 113 1.84 -41.66 -41.79
C LEU A 113 1.33 -42.40 -43.02
N SER A 114 0.14 -42.02 -43.50
CA SER A 114 -0.35 -42.52 -44.78
C SER A 114 0.50 -42.00 -45.94
N THR A 115 0.72 -42.85 -46.95
CA THR A 115 1.59 -42.49 -48.08
C THR A 115 1.07 -41.29 -48.91
N ARG A 116 -0.23 -40.97 -48.80
CA ARG A 116 -0.85 -39.79 -49.44
C ARG A 116 -0.44 -38.47 -48.80
N ASN A 117 -0.16 -38.47 -47.49
CA ASN A 117 0.15 -37.26 -46.74
C ASN A 117 1.66 -36.97 -46.70
N LEU A 118 2.50 -37.82 -47.30
CA LEU A 118 3.96 -37.65 -47.29
C LEU A 118 4.38 -36.35 -47.99
N LEU A 119 3.76 -36.06 -49.14
CA LEU A 119 4.06 -34.86 -49.92
C LEU A 119 3.64 -33.60 -49.15
N ASP A 120 2.47 -33.64 -48.49
CA ASP A 120 1.99 -32.55 -47.64
C ASP A 120 2.90 -32.34 -46.44
N TRP A 121 3.33 -33.41 -45.76
CA TRP A 121 4.30 -33.33 -44.65
C TRP A 121 5.61 -32.66 -45.07
N GLY A 122 6.16 -33.05 -46.24
CA GLY A 122 7.35 -32.41 -46.80
C GLY A 122 7.14 -30.93 -47.09
N ASN A 123 5.96 -30.54 -47.61
CA ASN A 123 5.65 -29.14 -47.89
C ASN A 123 5.39 -28.31 -46.62
N ILE A 124 4.80 -28.92 -45.59
CA ILE A 124 4.56 -28.28 -44.28
C ILE A 124 5.90 -27.97 -43.61
N GLY A 125 6.85 -28.90 -43.58
CA GLY A 125 8.17 -28.61 -43.00
C GLY A 125 8.93 -27.54 -43.80
N LEU A 126 8.74 -27.49 -45.12
CA LEU A 126 9.37 -26.49 -45.98
C LEU A 126 8.74 -25.10 -45.80
N SER A 127 7.44 -25.01 -45.51
CA SER A 127 6.75 -23.72 -45.28
C SER A 127 7.18 -23.03 -43.98
N LEU A 128 7.74 -23.79 -43.03
CA LEU A 128 8.33 -23.23 -41.80
C LEU A 128 9.67 -22.53 -42.06
N TYR A 129 10.32 -22.77 -43.20
CA TYR A 129 11.59 -22.16 -43.57
C TYR A 129 11.39 -20.79 -44.25
N ARG A 130 12.08 -19.74 -43.75
CA ARG A 130 11.97 -18.36 -44.24
C ARG A 130 13.30 -17.68 -44.58
N SER A 131 14.36 -18.46 -44.82
CA SER A 131 15.73 -17.97 -45.10
C SER A 131 16.57 -17.54 -43.89
N ASP A 132 16.04 -17.65 -42.67
CA ASP A 132 16.79 -17.36 -41.44
C ASP A 132 17.36 -18.62 -40.78
N LYS A 133 18.50 -18.50 -40.09
CA LYS A 133 19.18 -19.61 -39.38
C LYS A 133 18.26 -20.33 -38.38
N TYR A 134 17.41 -19.59 -37.65
CA TYR A 134 16.47 -20.18 -36.71
C TYR A 134 15.32 -20.92 -37.41
N SER A 135 14.87 -20.41 -38.57
CA SER A 135 13.85 -21.09 -39.38
C SER A 135 14.36 -22.39 -40.00
N GLU A 136 15.65 -22.44 -40.32
CA GLU A 136 16.34 -23.66 -40.74
C GLU A 136 16.38 -24.69 -39.61
N ILE A 137 16.78 -24.28 -38.40
CA ILE A 137 16.82 -25.17 -37.22
C ILE A 137 15.42 -25.69 -36.88
N LEU A 138 14.38 -24.84 -36.94
CA LEU A 138 13.02 -25.26 -36.64
C LEU A 138 12.50 -26.29 -37.64
N ALA A 139 12.64 -26.01 -38.94
CA ALA A 139 12.20 -26.93 -39.99
C ALA A 139 12.98 -28.26 -39.91
N GLN A 140 14.27 -28.22 -39.57
CA GLN A 140 15.08 -29.42 -39.33
C GLN A 140 14.54 -30.24 -38.14
N LYS A 141 14.27 -29.57 -37.01
CA LYS A 141 13.68 -30.20 -35.82
C LYS A 141 12.28 -30.77 -36.11
N PHE A 142 11.47 -30.09 -36.90
CA PHE A 142 10.14 -30.54 -37.29
C PHE A 142 10.21 -31.89 -38.01
N TYR A 143 11.07 -32.02 -39.02
CA TYR A 143 11.23 -33.31 -39.70
C TYR A 143 11.72 -34.41 -38.75
N LYS A 144 12.71 -34.11 -37.90
CA LYS A 144 13.28 -35.09 -36.95
C LYS A 144 12.31 -35.55 -35.86
N PHE A 145 11.47 -34.66 -35.34
CA PHE A 145 10.54 -34.97 -34.23
C PHE A 145 9.18 -35.48 -34.70
N SER A 146 8.82 -35.28 -35.97
CA SER A 146 7.56 -35.75 -36.56
C SER A 146 7.23 -37.23 -36.30
N PRO A 147 8.17 -38.21 -36.40
CA PRO A 147 7.86 -39.62 -36.13
C PRO A 147 7.35 -39.88 -34.71
N VAL A 148 7.96 -39.22 -33.72
CA VAL A 148 7.61 -39.40 -32.31
C VAL A 148 6.28 -38.73 -31.98
N ILE A 149 6.06 -37.52 -32.51
CA ILE A 149 4.78 -36.81 -32.33
C ILE A 149 3.63 -37.62 -32.96
N LEU A 150 3.82 -38.18 -34.15
CA LEU A 150 2.82 -39.05 -34.81
C LEU A 150 2.60 -40.39 -34.10
N ALA A 151 3.52 -40.82 -33.22
CA ALA A 151 3.29 -42.00 -32.39
C ALA A 151 2.31 -41.70 -31.24
N ALA A 152 2.33 -40.48 -30.72
CA ALA A 152 1.45 -40.02 -29.65
C ALA A 152 0.15 -39.34 -30.15
N SER A 153 0.13 -38.79 -31.37
CA SER A 153 -0.98 -38.00 -31.91
C SER A 153 -1.38 -38.38 -33.35
N SER A 154 -2.36 -37.66 -33.91
CA SER A 154 -2.79 -37.84 -35.32
C SER A 154 -2.05 -36.92 -36.29
N TYR A 155 -2.14 -37.18 -37.60
CA TYR A 155 -1.66 -36.27 -38.64
C TYR A 155 -2.32 -34.89 -38.57
N GLN A 156 -3.60 -34.84 -38.18
CA GLN A 156 -4.33 -33.58 -38.07
C GLN A 156 -3.78 -32.72 -36.93
N ASP A 157 -3.36 -33.35 -35.83
CA ASP A 157 -2.67 -32.68 -34.73
C ASP A 157 -1.29 -32.16 -35.17
N LEU A 158 -0.55 -32.93 -35.96
CA LEU A 158 0.74 -32.49 -36.51
C LEU A 158 0.58 -31.29 -37.46
N ALA A 159 -0.50 -31.24 -38.23
CA ALA A 159 -0.84 -30.07 -39.06
C ALA A 159 -1.21 -28.85 -38.21
N ILE A 160 -1.96 -29.05 -37.11
CA ILE A 160 -2.26 -27.98 -36.14
C ILE A 160 -0.96 -27.44 -35.53
N LEU A 161 -0.05 -28.32 -35.10
CA LEU A 161 1.25 -27.93 -34.55
C LEU A 161 2.08 -27.14 -35.55
N ALA A 162 2.09 -27.56 -36.82
CA ALA A 162 2.80 -26.80 -37.85
C ALA A 162 2.20 -25.41 -38.07
N ASP A 163 0.87 -25.29 -38.00
CA ASP A 163 0.18 -24.01 -38.07
C ASP A 163 0.52 -23.11 -36.85
N THR A 164 0.58 -23.67 -35.64
CA THR A 164 1.01 -22.92 -34.43
C THR A 164 2.43 -22.41 -34.58
N LEU A 165 3.35 -23.27 -35.03
CA LEU A 165 4.76 -22.94 -35.25
C LEU A 165 4.91 -21.85 -36.32
N SER A 166 4.15 -21.94 -37.42
CA SER A 166 4.19 -20.94 -38.50
C SER A 166 3.74 -19.54 -38.04
N ARG A 167 2.83 -19.47 -37.06
CA ARG A 167 2.33 -18.23 -36.47
C ARG A 167 3.19 -17.69 -35.33
N ALA A 168 3.86 -18.57 -34.58
CA ALA A 168 4.78 -18.19 -33.51
C ALA A 168 6.13 -17.68 -34.05
N MET A 169 6.62 -18.26 -35.15
CA MET A 169 7.93 -17.98 -35.72
C MET A 169 8.23 -16.49 -35.98
N PRO A 170 7.33 -15.69 -36.60
CA PRO A 170 7.61 -14.30 -36.90
C PRO A 170 7.73 -13.41 -35.64
N ARG A 171 7.18 -13.89 -34.52
CA ARG A 171 7.16 -13.15 -33.24
C ARG A 171 8.41 -13.43 -32.42
N SER A 172 8.77 -14.69 -32.29
CA SER A 172 10.00 -15.10 -31.62
C SER A 172 10.48 -16.46 -32.13
N SER A 173 11.61 -16.44 -32.82
CA SER A 173 12.21 -17.63 -33.40
C SER A 173 12.74 -18.60 -32.34
N GLN A 174 13.17 -18.09 -31.18
CA GLN A 174 13.65 -18.90 -30.06
C GLN A 174 12.50 -19.70 -29.43
N ILE A 175 11.33 -19.08 -29.22
CA ILE A 175 10.18 -19.77 -28.64
C ILE A 175 9.69 -20.89 -29.54
N SER A 176 9.60 -20.68 -30.86
CA SER A 176 9.17 -21.74 -31.77
C SER A 176 10.08 -22.97 -31.68
N THR A 177 11.39 -22.77 -31.51
CA THR A 177 12.32 -23.90 -31.30
C THR A 177 12.13 -24.57 -29.93
N LYS A 178 11.88 -23.81 -28.86
CA LYS A 178 11.55 -24.37 -27.54
C LYS A 178 10.21 -25.11 -27.55
N LEU A 179 9.22 -24.61 -28.29
CA LEU A 179 7.90 -25.22 -28.42
C LEU A 179 7.99 -26.61 -29.04
N ILE A 180 8.74 -26.75 -30.12
CA ILE A 180 8.86 -28.06 -30.75
C ILE A 180 9.68 -29.04 -29.91
N ASP A 181 10.72 -28.56 -29.20
CA ASP A 181 11.47 -29.37 -28.24
C ASP A 181 10.55 -29.86 -27.11
N TRP A 182 9.71 -28.97 -26.58
CA TRP A 182 8.79 -29.32 -25.51
C TRP A 182 7.70 -30.29 -25.97
N VAL A 183 7.08 -30.07 -27.14
CA VAL A 183 6.09 -31.01 -27.71
C VAL A 183 6.69 -32.39 -27.95
N HIS A 184 7.98 -32.46 -28.31
CA HIS A 184 8.68 -33.73 -28.40
C HIS A 184 8.84 -34.42 -27.03
N VAL A 185 9.13 -33.66 -25.96
CA VAL A 185 9.22 -34.19 -24.59
C VAL A 185 7.88 -34.76 -24.12
N ILE A 186 6.78 -33.99 -24.21
CA ILE A 186 5.45 -34.49 -23.79
C ILE A 186 4.93 -35.63 -24.69
N SER A 187 5.42 -35.76 -25.92
CA SER A 187 5.05 -36.90 -26.79
C SER A 187 5.75 -38.20 -26.40
N ASN A 188 6.84 -38.14 -25.64
CA ASN A 188 7.53 -39.33 -25.12
C ASN A 188 6.97 -39.81 -23.78
N ASP A 189 6.14 -39.01 -23.10
CA ASP A 189 5.59 -39.32 -21.78
C ASP A 189 4.09 -39.68 -21.87
N GLU A 190 3.76 -40.91 -21.48
CA GLU A 190 2.39 -41.45 -21.52
C GLU A 190 1.42 -40.72 -20.59
N LEU A 191 1.92 -39.95 -19.62
CA LEU A 191 1.08 -39.22 -18.67
C LEU A 191 0.36 -38.03 -19.33
N PHE A 192 0.92 -37.46 -20.40
CA PHE A 192 0.44 -36.23 -21.03
C PHE A 192 -0.55 -36.50 -22.17
N ASP A 193 -1.64 -35.73 -22.21
CA ASP A 193 -2.54 -35.73 -23.38
C ASP A 193 -2.05 -34.71 -24.42
N VAL A 194 -1.22 -35.19 -25.34
CA VAL A 194 -0.61 -34.38 -26.42
C VAL A 194 -1.67 -33.63 -27.24
N LYS A 195 -2.90 -34.17 -27.38
CA LYS A 195 -3.95 -33.52 -28.16
C LYS A 195 -4.46 -32.26 -27.48
N LEU A 196 -4.77 -32.35 -26.19
CA LEU A 196 -5.24 -31.21 -25.40
C LEU A 196 -4.18 -30.10 -25.32
N TRP A 197 -2.92 -30.48 -25.13
CA TRP A 197 -1.83 -29.52 -25.11
C TRP A 197 -1.64 -28.81 -26.45
N ASN A 198 -1.72 -29.56 -27.54
CA ASN A 198 -1.59 -28.97 -28.88
C ASN A 198 -2.76 -28.04 -29.22
N THR A 199 -4.00 -28.37 -28.81
CA THR A 199 -5.14 -27.46 -29.00
C THR A 199 -5.02 -26.19 -28.16
N ILE A 200 -4.56 -26.29 -26.91
CA ILE A 200 -4.30 -25.12 -26.06
C ILE A 200 -3.23 -24.22 -26.69
N LEU A 201 -2.07 -24.77 -27.04
CA LEU A 201 -0.99 -24.01 -27.68
C LEU A 201 -1.47 -23.33 -28.98
N ASN A 202 -2.31 -24.02 -29.73
CA ASN A 202 -2.93 -23.49 -30.94
C ASN A 202 -3.84 -22.30 -30.66
N LEU A 203 -4.75 -22.42 -29.69
CA LEU A 203 -5.67 -21.36 -29.31
C LEU A 203 -4.94 -20.16 -28.70
N VAL A 204 -3.93 -20.38 -27.84
CA VAL A 204 -3.10 -19.29 -27.28
C VAL A 204 -2.36 -18.57 -28.41
N SER A 205 -1.73 -19.29 -29.35
CA SER A 205 -1.03 -18.67 -30.49
C SER A 205 -1.96 -17.84 -31.40
N LYS A 206 -3.24 -18.24 -31.48
CA LYS A 206 -4.27 -17.59 -32.30
C LYS A 206 -4.84 -16.35 -31.64
N ASN A 207 -5.28 -16.48 -30.39
CA ASN A 207 -6.10 -15.49 -29.71
C ASN A 207 -5.29 -14.54 -28.81
N LEU A 208 -4.11 -14.97 -28.34
CA LEU A 208 -3.29 -14.25 -27.36
C LEU A 208 -1.89 -13.97 -27.91
N ALA A 209 -1.84 -13.23 -29.02
CA ALA A 209 -0.61 -12.95 -29.75
C ALA A 209 0.46 -12.21 -28.93
N ASN A 210 0.05 -11.21 -28.15
CA ASN A 210 0.97 -10.32 -27.43
C ASN A 210 1.59 -10.98 -26.18
N ASN A 211 0.86 -11.91 -25.56
CA ASN A 211 1.28 -12.58 -24.30
C ASN A 211 1.74 -14.03 -24.53
N PHE A 212 1.86 -14.47 -25.78
CA PHE A 212 2.13 -15.87 -26.12
C PHE A 212 3.41 -16.40 -25.44
N GLU A 213 4.47 -15.59 -25.39
CA GLU A 213 5.75 -16.00 -24.80
C GLU A 213 5.63 -16.32 -23.31
N VAL A 214 5.08 -15.38 -22.54
CA VAL A 214 4.91 -15.51 -21.10
C VAL A 214 3.99 -16.67 -20.76
N ILE A 215 2.86 -16.78 -21.47
CA ILE A 215 1.90 -17.88 -21.26
C ILE A 215 2.52 -19.23 -21.60
N PHE A 216 3.27 -19.31 -22.70
CA PHE A 216 3.94 -20.54 -23.09
C PHE A 216 4.97 -21.00 -22.04
N GLN A 217 5.81 -20.08 -21.54
CA GLN A 217 6.78 -20.40 -20.50
C GLN A 217 6.09 -20.86 -19.20
N ASN A 218 5.02 -20.18 -18.78
CA ASN A 218 4.26 -20.58 -17.59
C ASN A 218 3.63 -21.97 -17.72
N LEU A 219 3.09 -22.31 -18.90
CA LEU A 219 2.55 -23.63 -19.19
C LEU A 219 3.62 -24.72 -19.16
N VAL A 220 4.79 -24.45 -19.75
CA VAL A 220 5.91 -25.42 -19.82
C VAL A 220 6.48 -25.70 -18.44
N ASN A 221 6.75 -24.65 -17.65
CA ASN A 221 7.38 -24.79 -16.33
C ASN A 221 6.47 -25.53 -15.34
N ASN A 222 5.15 -25.42 -15.49
CA ASN A 222 4.16 -26.01 -14.57
C ASN A 222 3.39 -27.20 -15.19
N ALA A 223 3.93 -27.80 -16.25
CA ALA A 223 3.24 -28.81 -17.05
C ALA A 223 2.82 -30.05 -16.22
N GLU A 224 3.68 -30.52 -15.32
CA GLU A 224 3.40 -31.69 -14.47
C GLU A 224 2.23 -31.43 -13.50
N LEU A 225 2.20 -30.24 -12.88
CA LEU A 225 1.14 -29.84 -11.96
C LEU A 225 -0.21 -29.71 -12.67
N ILE A 226 -0.21 -29.06 -13.83
CA ILE A 226 -1.41 -28.89 -14.65
C ILE A 226 -1.94 -30.26 -15.12
N ASN A 227 -1.05 -31.18 -15.48
CA ASN A 227 -1.44 -32.48 -16.00
C ASN A 227 -2.02 -33.43 -14.94
N LYS A 228 -1.68 -33.24 -13.65
CA LYS A 228 -2.38 -33.93 -12.54
C LYS A 228 -3.88 -33.58 -12.53
N ASN A 229 -4.22 -32.36 -12.92
CA ASN A 229 -5.59 -31.84 -12.97
C ASN A 229 -6.13 -31.79 -14.40
N LYS A 230 -6.30 -32.97 -15.04
CA LYS A 230 -6.76 -33.08 -16.46
C LYS A 230 -8.04 -32.30 -16.79
N GLU A 231 -8.96 -32.17 -15.84
CA GLU A 231 -10.19 -31.40 -16.01
C GLU A 231 -9.92 -29.90 -16.21
N PHE A 232 -8.84 -29.37 -15.65
CA PHE A 232 -8.43 -27.97 -15.86
C PHE A 232 -8.03 -27.71 -17.32
N LEU A 233 -7.43 -28.68 -18.02
CA LEU A 233 -7.10 -28.53 -19.44
C LEU A 233 -8.36 -28.34 -20.31
N ASN A 234 -9.45 -29.04 -19.98
CA ASN A 234 -10.73 -28.86 -20.66
C ASN A 234 -11.33 -27.47 -20.38
N ILE A 235 -11.23 -27.01 -19.13
CA ILE A 235 -11.64 -25.66 -18.72
C ILE A 235 -10.84 -24.59 -19.47
N ALA A 236 -9.52 -24.76 -19.56
CA ALA A 236 -8.60 -23.87 -20.28
C ALA A 236 -9.00 -23.71 -21.75
N ILE A 237 -9.36 -24.80 -22.43
CA ILE A 237 -9.83 -24.76 -23.82
C ILE A 237 -11.09 -23.91 -23.94
N ILE A 238 -12.09 -24.13 -23.07
CA ILE A 238 -13.35 -23.39 -23.08
C ILE A 238 -13.12 -21.89 -22.85
N VAL A 239 -12.27 -21.54 -21.88
CA VAL A 239 -11.90 -20.14 -21.59
C VAL A 239 -11.22 -19.51 -22.80
N LEU A 240 -10.28 -20.20 -23.44
CA LEU A 240 -9.57 -19.71 -24.62
C LEU A 240 -10.48 -19.51 -25.85
N GLU A 241 -11.55 -20.30 -25.98
CA GLU A 241 -12.53 -20.16 -27.06
C GLU A 241 -13.54 -19.02 -26.83
N LYS A 242 -13.99 -18.83 -25.58
CA LYS A 242 -15.05 -17.89 -25.24
C LYS A 242 -14.53 -16.52 -24.82
N ASN A 243 -13.52 -16.47 -23.96
CA ASN A 243 -12.99 -15.22 -23.41
C ASN A 243 -11.46 -15.32 -23.18
N PRO A 244 -10.66 -15.24 -24.26
CA PRO A 244 -9.22 -15.51 -24.20
C PRO A 244 -8.45 -14.50 -23.33
N GLN A 245 -8.90 -13.25 -23.21
CA GLN A 245 -8.16 -12.22 -22.46
C GLN A 245 -7.98 -12.57 -20.97
N ASN A 246 -8.92 -13.30 -20.38
CA ASN A 246 -8.87 -13.70 -18.97
C ASN A 246 -7.96 -14.91 -18.72
N PHE A 247 -7.54 -15.62 -19.77
CA PHE A 247 -6.81 -16.88 -19.65
C PHE A 247 -5.48 -16.74 -18.90
N LYS A 248 -4.73 -15.67 -19.15
CA LYS A 248 -3.43 -15.44 -18.49
C LYS A 248 -3.59 -15.39 -16.96
N THR A 249 -4.51 -14.56 -16.48
CA THR A 249 -4.77 -14.37 -15.05
C THR A 249 -5.29 -15.65 -14.40
N ILE A 250 -6.23 -16.35 -15.06
CA ILE A 250 -6.76 -17.63 -14.57
C ILE A 250 -5.65 -18.68 -14.49
N LEU A 251 -4.75 -18.73 -15.47
CA LEU A 251 -3.64 -19.67 -15.49
C LEU A 251 -2.67 -19.41 -14.33
N GLU A 252 -2.22 -18.17 -14.16
CA GLU A 252 -1.29 -17.77 -13.08
C GLU A 252 -1.87 -18.11 -11.70
N LYS A 253 -3.12 -17.72 -11.45
CA LYS A 253 -3.77 -17.99 -10.15
C LYS A 253 -4.09 -19.46 -9.92
N SER A 254 -4.41 -20.22 -10.97
CA SER A 254 -4.62 -21.66 -10.84
C SER A 254 -3.31 -22.39 -10.53
N ILE A 255 -2.17 -21.92 -11.06
CA ILE A 255 -0.85 -22.46 -10.72
C ILE A 255 -0.53 -22.19 -9.24
N ASP A 256 -0.78 -20.98 -8.74
CA ASP A 256 -0.61 -20.64 -7.32
C ASP A 256 -1.42 -21.60 -6.42
N ILE A 257 -2.68 -21.87 -6.78
CA ILE A 257 -3.57 -22.79 -6.03
C ILE A 257 -3.09 -24.24 -6.12
N PHE A 258 -2.58 -24.69 -7.27
CA PHE A 258 -2.09 -26.07 -7.43
C PHE A 258 -0.75 -26.33 -6.73
N ASN A 259 0.01 -25.27 -6.42
CA ASN A 259 1.24 -25.37 -5.62
C ASN A 259 0.97 -25.53 -4.13
N ASP A 260 -0.20 -25.12 -3.64
CA ASP A 260 -0.58 -25.29 -2.25
C ASP A 260 -0.75 -26.80 -1.94
N HIS A 261 0.04 -27.34 -1.01
CA HIS A 261 0.26 -28.79 -0.80
C HIS A 261 -0.96 -29.57 -0.28
N THR A 262 -2.16 -28.99 -0.32
CA THR A 262 -3.41 -29.59 0.14
C THR A 262 -4.19 -30.18 -1.03
N GLU A 263 -4.03 -31.50 -1.27
CA GLU A 263 -4.67 -32.22 -2.40
C GLU A 263 -6.19 -31.98 -2.50
N ASN A 264 -6.88 -31.82 -1.36
CA ASN A 264 -8.32 -31.59 -1.33
C ASN A 264 -8.73 -30.23 -1.94
N ARG A 265 -7.98 -29.14 -1.67
CA ARG A 265 -8.34 -27.78 -2.13
C ARG A 265 -8.27 -27.65 -3.66
N SER A 266 -7.25 -28.24 -4.27
CA SER A 266 -7.09 -28.26 -5.73
C SER A 266 -8.28 -28.93 -6.43
N SER A 267 -8.77 -30.04 -5.87
CA SER A 267 -9.91 -30.78 -6.43
C SER A 267 -11.24 -30.03 -6.28
N GLU A 268 -11.44 -29.34 -5.16
CA GLU A 268 -12.62 -28.52 -4.89
C GLU A 268 -12.66 -27.31 -5.85
N TYR A 269 -11.52 -26.62 -6.03
CA TYR A 269 -11.39 -25.49 -6.95
C TYR A 269 -11.76 -25.86 -8.39
N VAL A 270 -11.23 -26.97 -8.92
CA VAL A 270 -11.53 -27.43 -10.28
C VAL A 270 -13.01 -27.82 -10.42
N THR A 271 -13.59 -28.45 -9.39
CA THR A 271 -15.01 -28.81 -9.38
C THR A 271 -15.91 -27.57 -9.39
N MET A 272 -15.56 -26.56 -8.60
CA MET A 272 -16.28 -25.27 -8.55
C MET A 272 -16.18 -24.50 -9.88
N MET A 273 -14.99 -24.42 -10.48
CA MET A 273 -14.82 -23.83 -11.81
C MET A 273 -15.69 -24.52 -12.86
N LYS A 274 -15.78 -25.86 -12.81
CA LYS A 274 -16.63 -26.63 -13.74
C LYS A 274 -18.11 -26.30 -13.59
N SER A 275 -18.61 -26.17 -12.35
CA SER A 275 -19.99 -25.71 -12.12
C SER A 275 -20.21 -24.28 -12.60
N LEU A 276 -19.25 -23.38 -12.38
CA LEU A 276 -19.37 -21.98 -12.77
C LEU A 276 -19.41 -21.81 -14.29
N ILE A 277 -18.56 -22.54 -15.02
CA ILE A 277 -18.51 -22.56 -16.50
C ILE A 277 -19.85 -22.92 -17.13
N SER A 278 -20.63 -23.79 -16.49
CA SER A 278 -21.94 -24.18 -17.02
C SER A 278 -22.95 -23.02 -17.03
N GLN A 279 -22.72 -22.01 -16.18
CA GLN A 279 -23.61 -20.86 -16.02
C GLN A 279 -23.02 -19.61 -16.68
N SER A 280 -21.79 -19.24 -16.35
CA SER A 280 -21.15 -18.05 -16.89
C SER A 280 -19.62 -18.14 -16.91
N TYR A 281 -19.03 -17.60 -17.98
CA TYR A 281 -17.59 -17.64 -18.24
C TYR A 281 -16.85 -16.40 -17.74
N ASN A 282 -17.58 -15.31 -17.45
CA ASN A 282 -16.97 -14.02 -17.13
C ASN A 282 -16.49 -13.95 -15.69
N GLU A 283 -17.23 -14.54 -14.75
CA GLU A 283 -16.90 -14.55 -13.32
C GLU A 283 -15.76 -15.52 -12.97
N LEU A 284 -15.32 -16.38 -13.91
CA LEU A 284 -14.20 -17.30 -13.66
C LEU A 284 -12.92 -16.57 -13.31
N LYS A 285 -12.66 -15.41 -13.92
CA LYS A 285 -11.49 -14.60 -13.61
C LYS A 285 -11.55 -14.14 -12.15
N ASP A 286 -12.66 -13.52 -11.77
CA ASP A 286 -12.84 -12.93 -10.44
C ASP A 286 -12.83 -14.01 -9.36
N PHE A 287 -13.46 -15.16 -9.63
CA PHE A 287 -13.39 -16.33 -8.74
C PHE A 287 -11.96 -16.84 -8.60
N SER A 288 -11.20 -16.99 -9.69
CA SER A 288 -9.81 -17.50 -9.64
C SER A 288 -8.88 -16.57 -8.88
N VAL A 289 -9.05 -15.25 -9.03
CA VAL A 289 -8.24 -14.23 -8.34
C VAL A 289 -8.51 -14.26 -6.83
N ASN A 290 -9.76 -14.40 -6.43
CA ASN A 290 -10.17 -14.30 -5.02
C ASN A 290 -10.28 -15.64 -4.30
N PHE A 291 -10.17 -16.79 -4.98
CA PHE A 291 -10.39 -18.09 -4.36
C PHE A 291 -9.47 -18.34 -3.15
N GLN A 292 -8.17 -18.07 -3.27
CA GLN A 292 -7.22 -18.31 -2.18
C GLN A 292 -7.51 -17.40 -0.98
N SER A 293 -7.65 -16.09 -1.22
CA SER A 293 -7.92 -15.10 -0.17
C SER A 293 -9.25 -15.33 0.55
N LEU A 294 -10.28 -15.81 -0.15
CA LEU A 294 -11.59 -16.08 0.42
C LEU A 294 -11.68 -17.46 1.09
N SER A 295 -11.05 -18.49 0.51
CA SER A 295 -11.08 -19.84 1.09
C SER A 295 -10.29 -19.97 2.39
N ASP A 296 -9.33 -19.08 2.66
CA ASP A 296 -8.60 -19.06 3.93
C ASP A 296 -9.39 -18.39 5.08
N ARG A 297 -10.39 -17.56 4.75
CA ARG A 297 -11.20 -16.81 5.75
C ARG A 297 -12.39 -17.61 6.28
N VAL A 298 -12.76 -18.69 5.60
CA VAL A 298 -14.02 -19.44 5.80
C VAL A 298 -13.74 -20.95 5.72
N SER A 299 -14.48 -21.79 6.46
CA SER A 299 -14.35 -23.24 6.34
C SER A 299 -14.83 -23.74 4.98
N SER A 300 -14.32 -24.88 4.47
CA SER A 300 -14.71 -25.42 3.16
C SER A 300 -16.22 -25.61 3.01
N GLU A 301 -16.91 -26.07 4.06
CA GLU A 301 -18.37 -26.22 4.08
C GLU A 301 -19.11 -24.89 3.94
N LYS A 302 -18.67 -23.84 4.65
CA LYS A 302 -19.27 -22.51 4.61
C LYS A 302 -18.93 -21.78 3.30
N PHE A 303 -17.72 -21.97 2.80
CA PHE A 303 -17.28 -21.44 1.51
C PHE A 303 -18.14 -22.02 0.38
N LYS A 304 -18.47 -23.31 0.45
CA LYS A 304 -19.40 -23.95 -0.46
C LYS A 304 -20.81 -23.37 -0.39
N ILE A 305 -21.33 -23.06 0.80
CA ILE A 305 -22.63 -22.39 0.95
C ILE A 305 -22.64 -21.03 0.26
N TRP A 306 -21.59 -20.21 0.44
CA TRP A 306 -21.44 -18.93 -0.27
C TRP A 306 -21.35 -19.12 -1.78
N PHE A 307 -20.55 -20.09 -2.23
CA PHE A 307 -20.38 -20.41 -3.64
C PHE A 307 -21.69 -20.85 -4.31
N ASP A 308 -22.43 -21.76 -3.68
CA ASP A 308 -23.72 -22.26 -4.18
C ASP A 308 -24.76 -21.12 -4.24
N ALA A 309 -24.77 -20.22 -3.25
CA ALA A 309 -25.62 -19.03 -3.28
C ALA A 309 -25.25 -18.07 -4.44
N GLY A 310 -23.96 -17.98 -4.77
CA GLY A 310 -23.47 -17.25 -5.95
C GLY A 310 -23.93 -17.87 -7.27
N LEU A 311 -23.94 -19.20 -7.37
CA LEU A 311 -24.49 -19.89 -8.54
C LEU A 311 -25.99 -19.67 -8.70
N ASP A 312 -26.77 -19.79 -7.62
CA ASP A 312 -28.21 -19.53 -7.64
C ASP A 312 -28.51 -18.07 -8.04
N PHE A 313 -27.70 -17.13 -7.54
CA PHE A 313 -27.79 -15.72 -7.91
C PHE A 313 -27.52 -15.49 -9.41
N LEU A 314 -26.51 -16.16 -9.97
CA LEU A 314 -26.20 -16.08 -11.41
C LEU A 314 -27.30 -16.70 -12.27
N ILE A 315 -27.92 -17.79 -11.83
CA ILE A 315 -29.05 -18.44 -12.51
C ILE A 315 -30.29 -17.53 -12.51
N ALA A 316 -30.55 -16.84 -11.40
CA ALA A 316 -31.69 -15.94 -11.26
C ALA A 316 -31.55 -14.66 -12.11
N ASN A 317 -30.34 -14.10 -12.17
CA ASN A 317 -30.05 -12.84 -12.87
C ASN A 317 -29.30 -13.11 -14.17
N ASN A 318 -30.02 -13.51 -15.22
CA ASN A 318 -29.47 -13.75 -16.56
C ASN A 318 -28.49 -12.61 -17.00
N ILE A 319 -27.18 -12.90 -16.88
CA ILE A 319 -26.05 -12.40 -17.68
C ILE A 319 -25.50 -10.98 -17.35
N SER A 320 -25.95 -10.24 -16.33
CA SER A 320 -25.47 -8.84 -16.16
C SER A 320 -25.00 -8.38 -14.77
N THR A 321 -25.03 -9.20 -13.74
CA THR A 321 -24.49 -8.80 -12.42
C THR A 321 -23.06 -9.25 -12.26
N ARG A 322 -22.13 -8.40 -12.71
CA ARG A 322 -20.70 -8.52 -12.34
C ARG A 322 -20.58 -8.38 -10.82
N GLY A 323 -19.57 -9.04 -10.25
CA GLY A 323 -19.06 -8.68 -8.94
C GLY A 323 -19.40 -9.59 -7.75
N TYR A 324 -20.11 -10.71 -7.96
CA TYR A 324 -20.43 -11.61 -6.83
C TYR A 324 -19.15 -12.23 -6.24
N PHE A 325 -18.31 -12.82 -7.10
CA PHE A 325 -17.06 -13.46 -6.70
C PHE A 325 -15.89 -12.47 -6.51
N SER A 326 -16.09 -11.17 -6.82
CA SER A 326 -15.16 -10.09 -6.42
C SER A 326 -15.60 -9.33 -5.16
N LEU A 327 -16.69 -9.75 -4.51
CA LEU A 327 -17.29 -9.07 -3.35
C LEU A 327 -17.73 -7.61 -3.60
N GLU A 328 -17.78 -7.14 -4.85
CA GLU A 328 -18.34 -5.83 -5.22
C GLU A 328 -19.86 -5.75 -4.96
N GLN A 329 -20.53 -6.90 -4.97
CA GLN A 329 -21.95 -6.97 -4.64
C GLN A 329 -22.16 -6.94 -3.13
N ASP A 330 -22.94 -5.96 -2.64
CA ASP A 330 -23.32 -5.85 -1.22
C ASP A 330 -23.90 -7.16 -0.64
N GLY A 331 -24.71 -7.88 -1.43
CA GLY A 331 -25.28 -9.15 -1.02
C GLY A 331 -24.24 -10.26 -0.82
N SER A 332 -23.19 -10.29 -1.66
CA SER A 332 -22.09 -11.25 -1.54
C SER A 332 -21.19 -10.90 -0.36
N ARG A 333 -20.83 -9.62 -0.21
CA ARG A 333 -20.01 -9.13 0.90
C ARG A 333 -20.66 -9.39 2.26
N LYS A 334 -21.96 -9.13 2.40
CA LYS A 334 -22.72 -9.40 3.64
C LYS A 334 -22.74 -10.88 3.97
N LEU A 335 -23.11 -11.74 3.00
CA LEU A 335 -23.15 -13.18 3.21
C LEU A 335 -21.76 -13.74 3.56
N PHE A 336 -20.71 -13.26 2.90
CA PHE A 336 -19.34 -13.72 3.16
C PHE A 336 -18.82 -13.27 4.54
N ASN A 337 -19.10 -12.03 4.94
CA ASN A 337 -18.72 -11.50 6.25
C ASN A 337 -19.45 -12.20 7.40
N GLU A 338 -20.71 -12.61 7.20
CA GLU A 338 -21.43 -13.46 8.17
C GLU A 338 -20.78 -14.85 8.34
N LEU A 339 -20.11 -15.34 7.30
CA LEU A 339 -19.49 -16.66 7.27
C LEU A 339 -18.03 -16.67 7.76
N THR A 340 -17.39 -15.49 7.85
CA THR A 340 -15.98 -15.28 8.23
C THR A 340 -15.77 -15.37 9.75
N PHE A 341 -14.59 -15.84 10.19
CA PHE A 341 -14.23 -15.99 11.62
C PHE A 341 -13.40 -14.82 12.19
N SER A 342 -12.82 -13.95 11.36
CA SER A 342 -12.03 -12.80 11.79
C SER A 342 -12.91 -11.67 12.30
N VAL A 343 -12.33 -10.85 13.17
CA VAL A 343 -12.89 -9.56 13.58
C VAL A 343 -11.95 -8.50 13.03
N ASP A 344 -12.47 -7.66 12.14
CA ASP A 344 -11.73 -6.54 11.55
C ASP A 344 -12.15 -5.27 12.30
N LEU A 345 -11.15 -4.50 12.75
CA LEU A 345 -11.38 -3.31 13.56
C LEU A 345 -12.22 -2.26 12.81
N GLU A 346 -11.99 -2.07 11.50
CA GLU A 346 -12.77 -1.12 10.69
C GLU A 346 -14.28 -1.34 10.77
N ASN A 347 -14.72 -2.61 10.78
CA ASN A 347 -16.15 -2.94 10.81
C ASN A 347 -16.77 -2.75 12.20
N GLU A 348 -15.97 -2.86 13.27
CA GLU A 348 -16.43 -2.77 14.65
C GLU A 348 -15.93 -1.47 15.34
N LYS A 349 -15.29 -0.55 14.60
CA LYS A 349 -14.64 0.68 15.10
C LYS A 349 -15.63 1.56 15.86
N GLU A 350 -16.81 1.80 15.28
CA GLU A 350 -17.85 2.60 15.94
C GLU A 350 -18.31 1.98 17.25
N ILE A 351 -18.50 0.65 17.28
CA ILE A 351 -18.92 -0.08 18.48
C ILE A 351 -17.80 -0.01 19.54
N MET A 352 -16.54 -0.16 19.13
CA MET A 352 -15.39 -0.04 20.02
C MET A 352 -15.19 1.37 20.55
N ASN A 353 -15.38 2.42 19.73
CA ASN A 353 -15.40 3.81 20.16
C ASN A 353 -16.46 4.04 21.24
N PHE A 354 -17.71 3.68 20.97
CA PHE A 354 -18.77 3.82 21.96
C PHE A 354 -18.51 3.01 23.23
N TYR A 355 -17.92 1.82 23.09
CA TYR A 355 -17.53 1.00 24.21
C TYR A 355 -16.45 1.66 25.08
N CYS A 356 -15.38 2.17 24.48
CA CYS A 356 -14.28 2.85 25.17
C CYS A 356 -14.74 4.15 25.83
N CYS A 357 -15.48 5.01 25.13
CA CYS A 357 -16.04 6.24 25.71
C CYS A 357 -17.02 5.96 26.85
N ALA A 358 -17.83 4.90 26.74
CA ALA A 358 -18.76 4.51 27.81
C ALA A 358 -18.05 3.98 29.06
N LEU A 359 -16.87 3.37 28.91
CA LEU A 359 -16.05 2.89 30.03
C LEU A 359 -15.31 4.04 30.71
N SER A 360 -14.58 4.87 29.97
CA SER A 360 -13.78 5.96 30.55
C SER A 360 -14.63 7.11 31.06
N GLY A 361 -15.77 7.40 30.41
CA GLY A 361 -16.52 8.64 30.62
C GLY A 361 -15.85 9.87 30.01
N GLU A 362 -14.76 9.68 29.26
CA GLU A 362 -14.00 10.70 28.52
C GLU A 362 -14.13 10.42 27.00
N ASN A 363 -13.94 11.44 26.16
CA ASN A 363 -14.03 11.28 24.71
C ASN A 363 -12.74 10.63 24.18
N LEU A 364 -12.74 9.30 24.05
CA LEU A 364 -11.60 8.52 23.57
C LEU A 364 -11.79 8.13 22.10
N GLU A 365 -10.74 8.25 21.30
CA GLU A 365 -10.74 7.76 19.93
C GLU A 365 -10.07 6.38 19.86
N VAL A 366 -10.64 5.43 19.10
CA VAL A 366 -10.02 4.15 18.79
C VAL A 366 -9.46 4.20 17.38
N GLN A 367 -8.17 3.96 17.24
CA GLN A 367 -7.44 3.92 15.98
C GLN A 367 -6.69 2.60 15.80
N SER A 368 -6.12 2.40 14.61
CA SER A 368 -5.32 1.21 14.31
C SER A 368 -3.88 1.37 14.75
N SER A 369 -3.30 0.35 15.39
CA SER A 369 -1.87 0.31 15.71
C SER A 369 -0.96 0.40 14.47
N GLN A 370 -1.49 0.11 13.27
CA GLN A 370 -0.74 0.25 12.01
C GLN A 370 -0.39 1.71 11.70
N LEU A 371 -1.27 2.66 12.05
CA LEU A 371 -1.05 4.08 11.83
C LEU A 371 0.19 4.60 12.57
N MET A 372 0.55 3.98 13.69
CA MET A 372 1.76 4.33 14.45
C MET A 372 3.03 3.81 13.78
N VAL A 373 2.95 2.65 13.14
CA VAL A 373 4.05 2.06 12.36
C VAL A 373 4.25 2.80 11.05
N ASP A 374 3.16 3.17 10.38
CA ASP A 374 3.16 3.91 9.12
C ASP A 374 3.70 5.34 9.29
N LYS A 375 3.62 5.90 10.51
CA LYS A 375 4.23 7.19 10.88
C LYS A 375 5.74 7.12 11.19
N GLU A 376 6.39 5.98 10.93
CA GLU A 376 7.81 5.72 11.22
C GLU A 376 8.24 6.03 12.68
N ILE A 377 7.28 6.01 13.61
CA ILE A 377 7.59 5.93 15.04
C ILE A 377 8.01 4.47 15.26
N GLY A 378 9.27 4.16 14.93
CA GLY A 378 9.88 2.83 14.84
C GLY A 378 9.97 2.02 16.14
N TRP A 379 9.00 2.16 17.04
CA TRP A 379 9.05 1.73 18.42
C TRP A 379 7.78 1.01 18.88
N ILE A 380 6.83 0.67 17.99
CA ILE A 380 5.57 0.01 18.38
C ILE A 380 5.30 -1.18 17.45
N ASN A 381 4.98 -2.33 18.02
CA ASN A 381 4.60 -3.52 17.26
C ASN A 381 3.19 -3.35 16.69
N ALA A 382 3.02 -3.48 15.37
CA ALA A 382 1.71 -3.37 14.68
C ALA A 382 0.63 -4.32 15.25
N ASP A 383 1.07 -5.43 15.88
CA ASP A 383 0.20 -6.44 16.44
C ASP A 383 -0.18 -6.20 17.92
N LEU A 384 0.41 -5.21 18.59
CA LEU A 384 0.14 -4.87 19.98
C LEU A 384 -0.72 -3.61 20.11
N ALA A 385 -1.52 -3.56 21.17
CA ALA A 385 -2.30 -2.38 21.50
C ALA A 385 -1.48 -1.39 22.33
N THR A 386 -1.73 -0.10 22.15
CA THR A 386 -1.10 0.96 22.96
C THR A 386 -2.06 2.13 23.15
N THR A 387 -1.72 3.08 24.02
CA THR A 387 -2.55 4.24 24.35
C THR A 387 -1.72 5.51 24.52
N GLU A 388 -2.21 6.60 23.93
CA GLU A 388 -1.63 7.94 24.04
C GLU A 388 -2.43 8.81 25.03
N GLY A 389 -3.23 8.20 25.89
CA GLY A 389 -4.10 8.89 26.85
C GLY A 389 -5.44 9.32 26.26
N THR A 390 -5.45 9.97 25.09
CA THR A 390 -6.68 10.37 24.37
C THR A 390 -7.11 9.38 23.29
N THR A 391 -6.14 8.67 22.72
CA THR A 391 -6.35 7.71 21.63
C THR A 391 -5.89 6.31 22.04
N ILE A 392 -6.72 5.31 21.76
CA ILE A 392 -6.43 3.90 21.97
C ILE A 392 -6.16 3.23 20.62
N TYR A 393 -4.97 2.67 20.47
CA TYR A 393 -4.56 1.96 19.28
C TYR A 393 -4.78 0.46 19.48
N LEU A 394 -5.55 -0.15 18.58
CA LEU A 394 -5.86 -1.57 18.58
C LEU A 394 -5.38 -2.24 17.27
N PRO A 395 -5.08 -3.55 17.29
CA PRO A 395 -4.70 -4.29 16.09
C PRO A 395 -5.80 -4.28 15.01
N ASN A 396 -5.40 -4.16 13.74
CA ASN A 396 -6.31 -4.07 12.59
C ASN A 396 -7.24 -5.27 12.42
N SER A 397 -6.74 -6.48 12.67
CA SER A 397 -7.53 -7.71 12.53
C SER A 397 -7.10 -8.79 13.51
N ILE A 398 -8.06 -9.54 14.05
CA ILE A 398 -7.79 -10.61 15.03
C ILE A 398 -8.31 -11.95 14.52
N LYS A 399 -7.43 -12.96 14.52
CA LYS A 399 -7.69 -14.33 14.05
C LYS A 399 -7.34 -15.42 15.06
N LYS A 400 -7.29 -15.08 16.36
CA LYS A 400 -6.77 -15.97 17.42
C LYS A 400 -7.62 -17.22 17.68
N PHE A 401 -8.94 -17.10 17.58
CA PHE A 401 -9.90 -18.16 17.83
C PHE A 401 -10.72 -18.51 16.59
N LYS A 402 -11.16 -19.76 16.49
CA LYS A 402 -12.06 -20.25 15.43
C LYS A 402 -13.51 -19.76 15.55
N ILE A 403 -13.80 -18.88 16.51
CA ILE A 403 -15.14 -18.38 16.85
C ILE A 403 -15.06 -16.85 16.92
N LYS A 404 -15.88 -16.15 16.10
CA LYS A 404 -15.91 -14.68 16.03
C LYS A 404 -16.15 -14.05 17.40
N ASP A 405 -17.11 -14.55 18.17
CA ASP A 405 -17.45 -14.03 19.50
C ASP A 405 -16.28 -14.07 20.49
N LYS A 406 -15.38 -15.07 20.36
CA LYS A 406 -14.17 -15.16 21.18
C LYS A 406 -13.12 -14.15 20.74
N ASN A 407 -12.94 -13.94 19.44
CA ASN A 407 -12.05 -12.90 18.90
C ASN A 407 -12.51 -11.51 19.32
N PHE A 408 -13.83 -11.24 19.24
CA PHE A 408 -14.40 -9.98 19.69
C PHE A 408 -14.31 -9.80 21.21
N SER A 409 -14.48 -10.88 21.98
CA SER A 409 -14.28 -10.83 23.43
C SER A 409 -12.83 -10.54 23.82
N TRP A 410 -11.86 -11.07 23.05
CA TRP A 410 -10.44 -10.77 23.24
C TRP A 410 -10.15 -9.29 22.92
N LEU A 411 -10.65 -8.76 21.80
CA LEU A 411 -10.52 -7.34 21.45
C LEU A 411 -11.07 -6.42 22.56
N LYS A 412 -12.23 -6.75 23.12
CA LYS A 412 -12.81 -6.01 24.25
C LYS A 412 -11.93 -6.03 25.49
N VAL A 413 -11.30 -7.16 25.81
CA VAL A 413 -10.41 -7.27 26.98
C VAL A 413 -9.21 -6.34 26.83
N ILE A 414 -8.57 -6.33 25.66
CA ILE A 414 -7.45 -5.44 25.36
C ILE A 414 -7.86 -3.97 25.47
N ALA A 415 -8.94 -3.61 24.79
CA ALA A 415 -9.43 -2.24 24.83
C ALA A 415 -9.80 -1.82 26.26
N THR A 416 -10.38 -2.71 27.06
CA THR A 416 -10.71 -2.41 28.47
C THR A 416 -9.46 -2.21 29.32
N HIS A 417 -8.39 -2.98 29.07
CA HIS A 417 -7.13 -2.81 29.77
C HIS A 417 -6.50 -1.43 29.45
N GLN A 418 -6.44 -1.08 28.16
CA GLN A 418 -5.92 0.23 27.71
C GLN A 418 -6.76 1.41 28.25
N VAL A 419 -8.10 1.32 28.19
CA VAL A 419 -8.99 2.31 28.82
C VAL A 419 -8.74 2.39 30.32
N GLY A 420 -8.47 1.25 30.98
CA GLY A 420 -8.18 1.18 32.40
C GLY A 420 -6.99 2.04 32.82
N HIS A 421 -5.95 2.15 31.99
CA HIS A 421 -4.82 3.04 32.28
C HIS A 421 -5.24 4.51 32.36
N VAL A 422 -6.11 4.95 31.44
CA VAL A 422 -6.62 6.32 31.39
C VAL A 422 -7.61 6.57 32.54
N GLU A 423 -8.62 5.71 32.67
CA GLU A 423 -9.71 5.84 33.64
C GLU A 423 -9.21 5.80 35.10
N PHE A 424 -8.23 4.95 35.40
CA PHE A 424 -7.64 4.82 36.73
C PHE A 424 -6.42 5.71 36.96
N GLY A 425 -6.18 6.66 36.04
CA GLY A 425 -5.27 7.78 36.23
C GLY A 425 -3.79 7.42 36.19
N THR A 426 -3.39 6.38 35.46
CA THR A 426 -1.98 5.94 35.31
C THR A 426 -1.08 7.07 34.85
N PHE A 427 -1.51 7.79 33.80
CA PHE A 427 -0.77 8.89 33.20
C PHE A 427 -0.94 10.24 33.95
N LYS A 428 -1.73 10.27 35.02
CA LYS A 428 -1.88 11.44 35.92
C LYS A 428 -0.91 11.39 37.12
N PHE A 429 0.16 10.60 37.00
CA PHE A 429 1.18 10.42 38.03
C PHE A 429 1.91 11.73 38.32
N LYS A 430 2.01 12.08 39.61
CA LYS A 430 2.80 13.22 40.05
C LYS A 430 3.86 12.79 41.04
N LEU A 431 5.10 13.22 40.81
CA LEU A 431 6.23 12.86 41.67
C LEU A 431 6.07 13.47 43.07
N SER A 432 5.39 14.62 43.17
CA SER A 432 5.15 15.41 44.39
C SER A 432 3.94 14.94 45.23
N LYS A 433 3.11 14.04 44.72
CA LYS A 433 1.88 13.60 45.40
C LYS A 433 2.18 12.41 46.34
N PRO A 434 1.72 12.43 47.60
CA PRO A 434 1.98 11.35 48.56
C PRO A 434 1.21 10.07 48.21
N SER A 435 1.80 8.93 48.57
CA SER A 435 1.18 7.60 48.51
C SER A 435 0.19 7.39 49.68
N GLU A 436 -0.81 6.52 49.50
CA GLU A 436 -1.81 6.22 50.54
C GLU A 436 -1.42 5.02 51.40
N HIS A 437 -0.66 4.09 50.83
CA HIS A 437 -0.41 2.77 51.42
C HIS A 437 1.05 2.49 51.78
N PHE A 438 1.99 3.35 51.39
CA PHE A 438 3.42 3.23 51.70
C PHE A 438 3.95 4.51 52.35
N ASN A 439 5.11 4.46 53.01
CA ASN A 439 5.84 5.68 53.36
C ASN A 439 6.52 6.26 52.11
N ASP A 440 6.41 7.58 51.93
CA ASP A 440 6.96 8.27 50.77
C ASP A 440 8.49 8.30 50.79
N THR A 441 9.11 7.33 50.11
CA THR A 441 10.57 7.24 49.95
C THR A 441 11.04 8.03 48.74
N ARG A 442 10.17 8.21 47.74
CA ARG A 442 10.45 9.00 46.53
C ARG A 442 10.96 10.40 46.86
N PHE A 443 10.30 11.13 47.76
CA PHE A 443 10.69 12.52 48.09
C PHE A 443 12.13 12.62 48.62
N LYS A 444 12.54 11.68 49.46
CA LYS A 444 13.89 11.66 50.05
C LYS A 444 14.97 11.27 49.04
N LEU A 445 14.65 10.45 48.04
CA LEU A 445 15.56 10.08 46.96
C LEU A 445 15.76 11.25 45.98
N VAL A 446 14.67 11.97 45.66
CA VAL A 446 14.70 13.16 44.80
C VAL A 446 15.47 14.32 45.43
N GLU A 447 15.30 14.58 46.73
CA GLU A 447 16.08 15.61 47.44
C GLU A 447 17.59 15.35 47.42
N LYS A 448 18.01 14.09 47.32
CA LYS A 448 19.43 13.68 47.25
C LYS A 448 19.96 13.73 45.82
N SER A 449 19.20 13.29 44.81
CA SER A 449 19.62 13.37 43.40
C SER A 449 19.78 14.81 42.93
N ALA A 450 18.95 15.74 43.42
CA ALA A 450 19.07 17.17 43.14
C ALA A 450 20.36 17.83 43.66
N GLN A 451 21.08 17.20 44.60
CA GLN A 451 22.38 17.71 45.10
C GLN A 451 23.58 17.26 44.25
N SER A 452 23.41 16.26 43.38
CA SER A 452 24.48 15.66 42.56
C SER A 452 24.52 16.12 41.10
N TYR A 453 23.51 16.84 40.60
CA TYR A 453 23.44 17.30 39.21
C TYR A 453 23.58 18.83 39.11
N SER A 454 24.45 19.30 38.20
CA SER A 454 24.55 20.71 37.81
C SER A 454 23.30 21.14 37.02
N GLU A 455 22.85 22.38 37.22
CA GLU A 455 21.61 23.06 36.77
C GLU A 455 21.24 23.04 35.25
N ASN A 456 21.71 22.10 34.43
CA ASN A 456 21.54 22.14 32.97
C ASN A 456 20.77 20.98 32.32
N THR A 457 19.91 20.25 33.04
CA THR A 457 18.93 19.35 32.41
C THR A 457 17.53 19.83 32.70
N THR A 458 16.86 20.37 31.69
CA THR A 458 15.43 20.68 31.69
C THR A 458 14.65 19.37 31.67
N GLU A 459 14.16 18.96 32.85
CA GLU A 459 13.43 17.72 33.05
C GLU A 459 11.95 17.88 32.61
N ILE A 460 11.41 16.92 31.85
CA ILE A 460 10.19 17.12 31.03
C ILE A 460 8.92 16.48 31.63
N THR A 461 8.94 15.22 32.12
CA THR A 461 7.79 14.59 32.80
C THR A 461 8.14 13.99 34.16
N ASP A 462 7.13 13.83 35.02
CA ASP A 462 7.30 13.26 36.36
C ASP A 462 7.62 11.74 36.34
N MET A 463 7.14 10.97 35.36
CA MET A 463 7.54 9.56 35.17
C MET A 463 9.01 9.42 34.75
N THR A 464 9.50 10.26 33.83
CA THR A 464 10.92 10.23 33.44
C THR A 464 11.84 10.56 34.62
N ARG A 465 11.45 11.55 35.45
CA ARG A 465 12.15 11.85 36.71
C ARG A 465 12.17 10.65 37.66
N PHE A 466 11.09 9.89 37.74
CA PHE A 466 11.00 8.72 38.59
C PHE A 466 11.93 7.59 38.13
N PHE A 467 11.94 7.22 36.85
CA PHE A 467 12.78 6.12 36.35
C PHE A 467 14.28 6.45 36.37
N LYS A 468 14.67 7.73 36.30
CA LYS A 468 16.06 8.18 36.51
C LYS A 468 16.61 7.92 37.92
N LEU A 469 15.77 7.56 38.90
CA LEU A 469 16.22 7.20 40.25
C LEU A 469 16.89 5.81 40.33
N PHE A 470 16.79 5.00 39.27
CA PHE A 470 17.29 3.62 39.23
C PHE A 470 18.53 3.50 38.34
N GLU A 471 19.50 2.68 38.76
CA GLU A 471 20.70 2.37 37.94
C GLU A 471 20.34 1.52 36.72
N ASP A 472 19.48 0.51 36.90
CA ASP A 472 18.91 -0.32 35.83
C ASP A 472 17.47 0.11 35.56
N ARG A 473 17.30 1.01 34.59
CA ARG A 473 16.00 1.59 34.20
C ARG A 473 15.05 0.54 33.65
N LYS A 474 15.57 -0.41 32.87
CA LYS A 474 14.78 -1.44 32.18
C LYS A 474 14.11 -2.38 33.19
N LEU A 475 14.86 -2.82 34.20
CA LEU A 475 14.29 -3.60 35.29
C LEU A 475 13.22 -2.83 36.07
N ALA A 476 13.43 -1.53 36.31
CA ALA A 476 12.45 -0.68 37.00
C ALA A 476 11.15 -0.48 36.20
N GLN A 477 11.25 -0.29 34.88
CA GLN A 477 10.11 -0.23 33.96
C GLN A 477 9.34 -1.55 33.94
N ASP A 478 10.02 -2.70 33.83
CA ASP A 478 9.37 -4.01 33.83
C ASP A 478 8.60 -4.27 35.15
N ILE A 479 9.20 -3.95 36.29
CA ILE A 479 8.53 -4.06 37.61
C ILE A 479 7.31 -3.14 37.66
N PHE A 480 7.46 -1.88 37.23
CA PHE A 480 6.38 -0.91 37.24
C PHE A 480 5.22 -1.37 36.36
N SER A 481 5.49 -1.83 35.14
CA SER A 481 4.49 -2.35 34.19
C SER A 481 3.70 -3.51 34.77
N ILE A 482 4.35 -4.47 35.43
CA ILE A 482 3.68 -5.61 36.07
C ILE A 482 2.78 -5.15 37.23
N PHE A 483 3.29 -4.27 38.07
CA PHE A 483 2.58 -3.77 39.24
C PHE A 483 1.38 -2.90 38.85
N GLU A 484 1.56 -2.08 37.81
CA GLU A 484 0.53 -1.24 37.25
C GLU A 484 -0.56 -2.06 36.57
N ALA A 485 -0.19 -3.08 35.79
CA ALA A 485 -1.14 -4.01 35.19
C ALA A 485 -1.99 -4.73 36.25
N VAL A 486 -1.40 -5.14 37.40
CA VAL A 486 -2.15 -5.73 38.52
C VAL A 486 -3.16 -4.74 39.11
N ARG A 487 -2.74 -3.49 39.31
CA ARG A 487 -3.61 -2.43 39.82
C ARG A 487 -4.79 -2.18 38.88
N VAL A 488 -4.53 -2.03 37.58
CA VAL A 488 -5.55 -1.84 36.54
C VAL A 488 -6.47 -3.06 36.46
N ASP A 489 -5.93 -4.28 36.32
CA ASP A 489 -6.70 -5.52 36.24
C ASP A 489 -7.64 -5.69 37.44
N SER A 490 -7.14 -5.45 38.65
CA SER A 490 -7.93 -5.59 39.87
C SER A 490 -9.09 -4.56 39.92
N ARG A 491 -8.86 -3.33 39.45
CA ARG A 491 -9.88 -2.29 39.35
C ARG A 491 -10.90 -2.61 38.27
N VAL A 492 -10.47 -3.02 37.07
CA VAL A 492 -11.36 -3.46 35.98
C VAL A 492 -12.26 -4.59 36.47
N LEU A 493 -11.70 -5.64 37.08
CA LEU A 493 -12.47 -6.79 37.56
C LEU A 493 -13.44 -6.43 38.70
N SER A 494 -13.08 -5.45 39.53
CA SER A 494 -13.94 -4.99 40.64
C SER A 494 -15.09 -4.09 40.17
N LYS A 495 -14.83 -3.18 39.21
CA LYS A 495 -15.79 -2.20 38.69
C LYS A 495 -16.67 -2.79 37.58
N TYR A 496 -16.07 -3.55 36.66
CA TYR A 496 -16.71 -4.09 35.45
C TYR A 496 -16.91 -5.61 35.51
N ARG A 497 -17.80 -6.07 36.40
CA ARG A 497 -18.06 -7.51 36.58
C ARG A 497 -18.56 -8.24 35.32
N GLY A 498 -19.08 -7.50 34.33
CA GLY A 498 -19.57 -8.06 33.07
C GLY A 498 -18.47 -8.62 32.16
N ILE A 499 -17.27 -8.03 32.16
CA ILE A 499 -16.14 -8.52 31.34
C ILE A 499 -15.33 -9.60 32.05
N ALA A 500 -15.48 -9.75 33.37
CA ALA A 500 -14.63 -10.59 34.21
C ALA A 500 -14.44 -12.03 33.67
N ARG A 501 -15.48 -12.65 33.11
CA ARG A 501 -15.37 -13.98 32.51
C ARG A 501 -14.45 -13.98 31.28
N SER A 502 -14.67 -13.05 30.34
CA SER A 502 -13.82 -12.92 29.16
C SER A 502 -12.39 -12.57 29.56
N TYR A 503 -12.22 -11.70 30.55
CA TYR A 503 -10.92 -11.33 31.11
C TYR A 503 -10.14 -12.55 31.65
N SER A 504 -10.80 -13.38 32.46
CA SER A 504 -10.20 -14.62 32.98
C SER A 504 -9.87 -15.63 31.87
N GLU A 505 -10.71 -15.76 30.84
CA GLU A 505 -10.43 -16.62 29.68
C GLU A 505 -9.18 -16.14 28.90
N VAL A 506 -8.97 -14.83 28.78
CA VAL A 506 -7.77 -14.25 28.15
C VAL A 506 -6.53 -14.42 29.03
N GLN A 507 -6.63 -14.19 30.35
CA GLN A 507 -5.53 -14.42 31.30
C GLN A 507 -5.08 -15.89 31.32
N GLU A 508 -6.02 -16.85 31.26
CA GLU A 508 -5.68 -18.27 31.17
C GLU A 508 -4.94 -18.60 29.87
N ASN A 509 -5.39 -18.03 28.74
CA ASN A 509 -4.71 -18.24 27.47
C ASN A 509 -3.31 -17.60 27.45
N ALA A 510 -3.14 -16.42 28.06
CA ALA A 510 -1.84 -15.76 28.19
C ALA A 510 -0.89 -16.52 29.12
N LEU A 511 -1.41 -17.34 30.04
CA LEU A 511 -0.61 -18.20 30.93
C LEU A 511 -0.11 -19.47 30.22
N GLU A 512 -0.87 -20.00 29.25
CA GLU A 512 -0.52 -21.21 28.49
C GLU A 512 0.71 -21.00 27.58
N SER A 513 0.93 -19.78 27.08
CA SER A 513 2.04 -19.44 26.19
C SER A 513 3.35 -19.07 26.90
N ARG A 514 3.37 -19.03 28.25
CA ARG A 514 4.50 -18.54 29.06
C ARG A 514 5.68 -19.53 29.14
N PRO A 515 6.93 -19.04 29.26
CA PRO A 515 8.13 -19.87 29.41
C PRO A 515 8.13 -20.63 30.75
N LYS A 516 8.92 -21.70 30.87
CA LYS A 516 9.01 -22.46 32.13
C LYS A 516 10.03 -21.81 33.07
N LEU A 517 9.66 -21.63 34.34
CA LEU A 517 10.50 -20.97 35.36
C LEU A 517 11.88 -21.65 35.58
N LYS A 518 12.02 -22.94 35.24
CA LYS A 518 13.27 -23.68 35.42
C LYS A 518 14.37 -23.33 34.42
N GLU A 519 14.00 -22.66 33.33
CA GLU A 519 14.89 -22.34 32.21
C GLU A 519 15.45 -20.92 32.33
N LEU A 520 15.03 -20.15 33.35
CA LEU A 520 15.36 -18.74 33.52
C LEU A 520 16.36 -18.51 34.68
N PRO A 521 17.28 -17.53 34.56
CA PRO A 521 18.13 -17.02 35.64
C PRO A 521 17.34 -16.50 36.86
N GLY A 522 18.01 -16.35 38.00
CA GLY A 522 17.39 -15.98 39.28
C GLY A 522 16.50 -14.73 39.25
N ARG A 523 16.93 -13.63 38.61
CA ARG A 523 16.15 -12.37 38.54
C ARG A 523 14.98 -12.49 37.56
N GLU A 524 15.24 -12.97 36.35
CA GLU A 524 14.23 -13.18 35.30
C GLU A 524 13.13 -14.15 35.74
N MET A 525 13.50 -15.20 36.49
CA MET A 525 12.56 -16.15 37.05
C MET A 525 11.63 -15.50 38.09
N LEU A 526 12.12 -14.58 38.92
CA LEU A 526 11.28 -13.86 39.88
C LEU A 526 10.30 -12.91 39.18
N VAL A 527 10.75 -12.19 38.15
CA VAL A 527 9.89 -11.31 37.34
C VAL A 527 8.81 -12.14 36.62
N GLU A 528 9.18 -13.26 35.99
CA GLU A 528 8.23 -14.17 35.35
C GLU A 528 7.29 -14.84 36.37
N ALA A 529 7.76 -15.12 37.59
CA ALA A 529 6.91 -15.62 38.66
C ALA A 529 5.85 -14.59 39.09
N LEU A 530 6.20 -13.29 39.11
CA LEU A 530 5.24 -12.21 39.35
C LEU A 530 4.20 -12.10 38.24
N ILE A 531 4.60 -12.21 36.97
CA ILE A 531 3.66 -12.23 35.83
C ILE A 531 2.71 -13.43 35.92
N LYS A 532 3.22 -14.62 36.23
CA LYS A 532 2.36 -15.80 36.39
C LYS A 532 1.38 -15.66 37.55
N TYR A 533 1.83 -15.07 38.66
CA TYR A 533 1.00 -14.81 39.83
C TYR A 533 -0.04 -13.70 39.57
N SER A 534 0.32 -12.67 38.79
CA SER A 534 -0.60 -11.58 38.41
C SER A 534 -1.75 -12.11 37.55
N LEU A 535 -1.45 -12.92 36.54
CA LEU A 535 -2.42 -13.54 35.63
C LEU A 535 -3.37 -14.49 36.37
N LYS A 536 -2.83 -15.38 37.22
CA LYS A 536 -3.64 -16.32 38.00
C LYS A 536 -2.92 -16.75 39.27
N ILE A 537 -3.60 -16.58 40.41
CA ILE A 537 -3.09 -17.07 41.70
C ILE A 537 -3.03 -18.60 41.66
N GLN A 538 -1.81 -19.13 41.60
CA GLN A 538 -1.54 -20.57 41.52
C GLN A 538 -0.25 -20.94 42.27
N LYS A 539 -0.03 -22.24 42.44
CA LYS A 539 1.22 -22.76 43.00
C LYS A 539 2.36 -22.59 42.00
N LEU A 540 3.51 -22.10 42.46
CA LEU A 540 4.70 -21.89 41.65
C LEU A 540 5.83 -22.79 42.13
N MET A 541 6.67 -23.27 41.21
CA MET A 541 7.84 -24.09 41.52
C MET A 541 9.07 -23.19 41.50
N ILE A 542 9.66 -22.89 42.66
CA ILE A 542 10.70 -21.87 42.80
C ILE A 542 11.81 -22.37 43.75
N PRO A 543 13.09 -21.99 43.55
CA PRO A 543 14.19 -22.39 44.42
C PRO A 543 14.02 -21.91 45.85
N LYS A 544 14.37 -22.76 46.82
CA LYS A 544 14.23 -22.46 48.26
C LYS A 544 14.94 -21.19 48.71
N LYS A 545 16.03 -20.80 48.03
CA LYS A 545 16.78 -19.55 48.33
C LYS A 545 16.00 -18.28 48.01
N LEU A 546 15.08 -18.35 47.05
CA LEU A 546 14.29 -17.20 46.55
C LEU A 546 12.85 -17.19 47.08
N GLU A 547 12.52 -18.13 47.95
CA GLU A 547 11.18 -18.28 48.54
C GLU A 547 10.80 -17.04 49.35
N ALA A 548 11.70 -16.58 50.23
CA ALA A 548 11.48 -15.40 51.07
C ALA A 548 11.38 -14.10 50.24
N THR A 549 12.26 -13.93 49.25
CA THR A 549 12.24 -12.74 48.37
C THR A 549 10.97 -12.66 47.54
N LEU A 550 10.48 -13.80 47.04
CA LEU A 550 9.22 -13.84 46.30
C LEU A 550 8.02 -13.58 47.21
N GLU A 551 8.03 -14.09 48.43
CA GLU A 551 6.97 -13.82 49.40
C GLU A 551 6.82 -12.32 49.65
N GLU A 552 7.94 -11.60 49.82
CA GLU A 552 7.95 -10.14 49.94
C GLU A 552 7.51 -9.42 48.65
N LEU A 553 7.89 -9.89 47.46
CA LEU A 553 7.42 -9.29 46.20
C LEU A 553 5.90 -9.49 45.99
N ILE A 554 5.37 -10.65 46.36
CA ILE A 554 3.94 -10.95 46.26
C ILE A 554 3.13 -10.14 47.28
N THR A 555 3.69 -9.83 48.46
CA THR A 555 3.00 -8.98 49.43
C THR A 555 2.86 -7.56 48.91
N LEU A 556 3.91 -6.99 48.30
CA LEU A 556 3.84 -5.70 47.59
C LEU A 556 2.78 -5.73 46.50
N LEU A 557 2.77 -6.76 45.65
CA LEU A 557 1.79 -6.93 44.57
C LEU A 557 0.35 -7.02 45.12
N ASN A 558 0.14 -7.70 46.24
CA ASN A 558 -1.18 -7.84 46.86
C ASN A 558 -1.69 -6.55 47.53
N VAL A 559 -0.80 -5.66 47.98
CA VAL A 559 -1.20 -4.31 48.40
C VAL A 559 -1.86 -3.57 47.24
N LEU A 560 -1.33 -3.69 46.02
CA LEU A 560 -1.84 -3.03 44.83
C LEU A 560 -3.22 -3.54 44.35
N ARG A 561 -3.67 -4.71 44.84
CA ARG A 561 -5.02 -5.25 44.58
C ARG A 561 -6.12 -4.60 45.44
N LYS A 562 -5.76 -3.73 46.40
CA LYS A 562 -6.74 -3.04 47.28
C LYS A 562 -7.50 -1.94 46.50
N ARG A 563 -8.69 -1.56 46.98
CA ARG A 563 -9.62 -0.69 46.22
C ARG A 563 -9.19 0.78 46.08
N ASN A 564 -8.29 1.29 46.93
CA ASN A 564 -7.93 2.72 46.99
C ASN A 564 -6.50 3.04 46.51
N VAL A 565 -5.84 2.12 45.84
CA VAL A 565 -4.41 2.24 45.48
C VAL A 565 -4.19 3.24 44.34
N LEU A 566 -3.35 4.24 44.52
CA LEU A 566 -3.02 5.25 43.50
C LEU A 566 -1.81 4.82 42.65
N VAL A 567 -1.41 5.61 41.65
CA VAL A 567 -0.23 5.28 40.82
C VAL A 567 1.04 5.49 41.62
N GLU A 568 0.97 6.45 42.55
CA GLU A 568 2.01 6.78 43.51
C GLU A 568 2.31 5.58 44.41
N ASP A 569 1.31 4.75 44.74
CA ASP A 569 1.53 3.48 45.45
C ASP A 569 2.23 2.43 44.56
N THR A 570 1.93 2.39 43.25
CA THR A 570 2.66 1.55 42.28
C THR A 570 4.14 1.93 42.26
N ALA A 571 4.44 3.23 42.19
CA ALA A 571 5.81 3.76 42.17
C ALA A 571 6.59 3.43 43.46
N GLU A 572 5.96 3.58 44.64
CA GLU A 572 6.58 3.21 45.92
C GLU A 572 6.80 1.70 46.07
N ALA A 573 5.90 0.87 45.51
CA ALA A 573 6.08 -0.57 45.45
C ALA A 573 7.24 -0.96 44.51
N THR A 574 7.40 -0.27 43.37
CA THR A 574 8.52 -0.48 42.44
C THR A 574 9.87 -0.23 43.11
N ILE A 575 10.02 0.84 43.90
CA ILE A 575 11.27 1.13 44.63
C ILE A 575 11.69 -0.02 45.56
N ARG A 576 10.70 -0.59 46.27
CA ARG A 576 10.92 -1.70 47.22
C ARG A 576 11.21 -3.01 46.49
N ALA A 577 10.49 -3.28 45.41
CA ALA A 577 10.70 -4.46 44.58
C ALA A 577 12.07 -4.44 43.87
N TYR A 578 12.52 -3.27 43.41
CA TYR A 578 13.84 -3.10 42.79
C TYR A 578 14.99 -3.46 43.75
N LYS A 579 14.92 -2.98 45.01
CA LYS A 579 15.90 -3.35 46.05
C LYS A 579 15.98 -4.87 46.23
N LEU A 580 14.83 -5.54 46.29
CA LEU A 580 14.77 -7.01 46.46
C LEU A 580 15.37 -7.74 45.26
N LEU A 581 15.06 -7.32 44.03
CA LEU A 581 15.57 -7.95 42.81
C LEU A 581 17.07 -7.72 42.58
N MET A 582 17.58 -6.53 42.92
CA MET A 582 19.02 -6.26 42.84
C MET A 582 19.85 -7.06 43.85
N SER A 583 19.27 -7.40 45.01
CA SER A 583 19.93 -8.24 46.02
C SER A 583 20.11 -9.71 45.60
N VAL A 584 19.47 -10.14 44.51
CA VAL A 584 19.51 -11.51 44.00
C VAL A 584 20.62 -11.66 42.96
N GLU A 585 21.44 -12.72 43.09
CA GLU A 585 22.41 -13.12 42.08
C GLU A 585 21.71 -13.68 40.82
N ASN A 586 22.05 -13.16 39.64
CA ASN A 586 21.42 -13.51 38.37
C ASN A 586 22.00 -14.80 37.74
N ASN A 587 22.00 -15.91 38.48
CA ASN A 587 22.50 -17.21 38.02
C ASN A 587 21.38 -18.25 37.97
N LEU A 588 21.57 -19.33 37.20
CA LEU A 588 20.69 -20.51 37.24
C LEU A 588 20.74 -21.15 38.63
N GLN A 589 19.57 -21.49 39.18
CA GLN A 589 19.44 -21.99 40.55
C GLN A 589 18.89 -23.41 40.60
N ASP A 590 19.39 -24.18 41.57
CA ASP A 590 18.95 -25.54 41.89
C ASP A 590 18.04 -25.54 43.15
N ASP A 591 17.44 -26.70 43.50
CA ASP A 591 16.57 -26.92 44.68
C ASP A 591 15.19 -26.25 44.67
N PHE A 592 14.35 -26.62 43.69
CA PHE A 592 12.96 -26.17 43.56
C PHE A 592 12.00 -26.76 44.59
N VAL A 593 11.20 -25.90 45.22
CA VAL A 593 10.13 -26.24 46.18
C VAL A 593 8.78 -25.74 45.63
N GLU A 594 7.67 -26.39 46.01
CA GLU A 594 6.33 -25.85 45.78
C GLU A 594 6.09 -24.66 46.70
N PHE A 595 6.04 -23.46 46.12
CA PHE A 595 5.64 -22.25 46.82
C PHE A 595 4.12 -22.08 46.77
N GLN A 596 3.53 -21.86 47.94
CA GLN A 596 2.12 -21.50 48.08
C GLN A 596 2.01 -20.30 49.02
N PHE A 597 1.58 -19.18 48.47
CA PHE A 597 1.34 -17.96 49.23
C PHE A 597 0.13 -18.14 50.16
N ASP A 598 0.27 -17.79 51.45
CA ASP A 598 -0.83 -17.78 52.41
C ASP A 598 -1.39 -16.35 52.54
N GLU A 599 -2.53 -16.09 51.88
CA GLU A 599 -3.22 -14.78 51.90
C GLU A 599 -3.56 -14.28 53.32
N LYS A 600 -3.57 -15.14 54.34
CA LYS A 600 -3.93 -14.76 55.71
C LYS A 600 -2.78 -14.15 56.51
N LEU A 601 -1.55 -14.21 56.02
CA LEU A 601 -0.36 -13.99 56.86
C LEU A 601 0.08 -12.51 56.99
N LEU A 602 -0.40 -11.57 56.18
CA LEU A 602 0.13 -10.18 56.17
C LEU A 602 -0.91 -9.09 55.91
N LEU A 603 -2.15 -9.26 56.36
CA LEU A 603 -3.20 -8.23 56.17
C LEU A 603 -3.00 -6.96 57.04
N ASP A 604 -2.20 -7.03 58.12
CA ASP A 604 -2.06 -5.93 59.10
C ASP A 604 -0.59 -5.53 59.46
N ASP A 605 0.46 -6.27 59.05
CA ASP A 605 1.83 -6.11 59.57
C ASP A 605 2.92 -5.95 58.48
N TYR A 606 2.76 -5.04 57.51
CA TYR A 606 3.92 -4.60 56.72
C TYR A 606 4.66 -3.50 57.47
N GLU A 607 5.75 -3.84 58.16
CA GLU A 607 6.64 -2.85 58.76
C GLU A 607 7.49 -2.18 57.67
N ASP A 608 7.23 -0.91 57.42
CA ASP A 608 7.95 -0.11 56.44
C ASP A 608 9.38 0.17 56.94
N LEU A 609 10.35 -0.66 56.50
CA LEU A 609 11.79 -0.52 56.79
C LEU A 609 12.43 0.59 55.95
N THR A 610 11.89 1.80 56.09
CA THR A 610 12.23 2.97 55.28
C THR A 610 13.70 3.38 55.43
N ASP A 611 14.27 3.19 56.63
CA ASP A 611 15.66 3.52 56.94
C ASP A 611 16.66 2.56 56.27
N GLU A 612 16.40 1.25 56.26
CA GLU A 612 17.25 0.26 55.56
C GLU A 612 17.17 0.40 54.03
N LEU A 613 16.07 0.93 53.51
CA LEU A 613 15.91 1.20 52.09
C LEU A 613 16.76 2.42 51.65
N LEU A 614 16.78 3.48 52.46
CA LEU A 614 17.60 4.67 52.21
C LEU A 614 19.11 4.38 52.27
N GLU A 615 19.55 3.51 53.21
CA GLU A 615 20.95 3.08 53.28
C GLU A 615 21.41 2.29 52.04
N PHE A 616 20.53 1.51 51.43
CA PHE A 616 20.83 0.75 50.21
C PHE A 616 21.13 1.67 49.02
N TYR A 617 20.26 2.66 48.77
CA TYR A 617 20.49 3.64 47.69
C TYR A 617 21.68 4.58 47.99
N ASP A 618 22.00 4.85 49.27
CA ASP A 618 23.21 5.59 49.66
C ASP A 618 24.52 4.81 49.39
N TYR A 619 24.48 3.47 49.41
CA TYR A 619 25.63 2.63 49.08
C TYR A 619 25.89 2.59 47.57
N LEU A 620 24.82 2.47 46.76
CA LEU A 620 24.88 2.50 45.30
C LEU A 620 25.45 3.84 44.79
N GLY A 621 24.96 4.98 45.31
CA GLY A 621 25.44 6.31 44.91
C GLY A 621 26.89 6.66 45.28
N LYS A 622 27.57 5.89 46.15
CA LYS A 622 28.99 6.09 46.52
C LYS A 622 29.97 5.26 45.71
N GLY A 623 29.51 4.19 45.05
CA GLY A 623 30.37 3.33 44.22
C GLY A 623 30.92 4.03 42.97
N SER A 624 30.22 5.06 42.50
CA SER A 624 30.52 5.81 41.27
C SER A 624 31.53 6.96 41.42
N GLN A 625 32.01 7.27 42.64
CA GLN A 625 33.02 8.33 42.87
C GLN A 625 34.44 7.84 43.18
N GLN A 626 34.69 6.53 43.27
CA GLN A 626 36.02 5.98 43.64
C GLN A 626 36.86 5.46 42.46
N SER A 627 36.40 5.58 41.22
CA SER A 627 37.07 5.01 40.04
C SER A 627 37.97 5.97 39.23
N GLU A 628 38.26 7.19 39.71
CA GLU A 628 39.14 8.12 38.98
C GLU A 628 40.48 8.50 39.66
N GLU A 629 40.75 8.06 40.89
CA GLU A 629 42.05 8.34 41.53
C GLU A 629 42.68 7.07 42.11
N ASN A 630 43.36 6.29 41.26
CA ASN A 630 44.66 5.67 41.56
C ASN A 630 45.22 4.94 40.34
N SER A 631 46.27 5.51 39.75
CA SER A 631 47.14 4.83 38.79
C SER A 631 48.24 4.02 39.48
N ILE A 632 48.60 2.89 38.85
CA ILE A 632 49.83 2.06 38.93
C ILE A 632 49.82 0.88 39.94
N GLU A 633 49.68 -0.36 39.43
CA GLU A 633 50.75 -1.39 39.28
C GLU A 633 50.16 -2.73 38.81
N GLU A 634 50.71 -3.27 37.72
CA GLU A 634 50.46 -4.65 37.24
C GLU A 634 50.95 -5.68 38.28
N ALA A 635 50.10 -6.63 38.63
CA ALA A 635 50.52 -7.92 39.18
C ALA A 635 49.51 -9.03 38.83
N ASP A 636 50.00 -10.02 38.09
CA ASP A 636 49.33 -11.25 37.68
C ASP A 636 48.57 -11.97 38.81
N LEU A 637 47.28 -12.23 38.60
CA LEU A 637 46.57 -13.39 39.15
C LEU A 637 45.51 -13.89 38.16
N GLU A 638 45.77 -15.09 37.63
CA GLU A 638 44.83 -15.93 36.89
C GLU A 638 43.62 -16.36 37.75
N ASP A 639 42.55 -16.73 37.04
CA ASP A 639 41.34 -17.47 37.44
C ASP A 639 40.18 -16.73 38.11
N GLY A 640 39.07 -16.65 37.34
CA GLY A 640 37.71 -16.63 37.88
C GLY A 640 36.94 -15.31 37.72
N ALA A 641 36.92 -14.71 36.52
CA ALA A 641 35.95 -13.64 36.23
C ALA A 641 34.54 -14.23 36.19
N ASN A 642 33.81 -14.10 37.31
CA ASN A 642 32.36 -14.11 37.34
C ASN A 642 31.87 -12.98 36.41
N GLN A 643 31.52 -13.33 35.18
CA GLN A 643 30.64 -12.50 34.35
C GLN A 643 29.24 -12.71 34.91
N THR A 644 28.75 -11.77 35.71
CA THR A 644 27.32 -11.65 36.01
C THR A 644 26.61 -11.36 34.69
N GLU A 645 25.80 -12.29 34.19
CA GLU A 645 24.99 -12.05 32.99
C GLU A 645 23.98 -10.93 33.25
N ASP A 646 23.96 -9.94 32.37
CA ASP A 646 23.05 -8.79 32.42
C ASP A 646 21.58 -9.24 32.30
N TYR A 647 20.66 -8.50 32.93
CA TYR A 647 19.23 -8.80 32.99
C TYR A 647 18.58 -8.74 31.59
N LYS A 648 17.75 -9.74 31.25
CA LYS A 648 16.92 -9.71 30.03
C LYS A 648 15.43 -9.51 30.36
N PRO A 649 14.72 -8.65 29.62
CA PRO A 649 13.28 -8.44 29.81
C PRO A 649 12.47 -9.74 29.60
N PRO A 650 11.36 -9.90 30.34
CA PRO A 650 10.48 -11.05 30.19
C PRO A 650 9.70 -11.00 28.87
N GLN A 651 9.11 -12.13 28.47
CA GLN A 651 8.17 -12.17 27.35
C GLN A 651 6.99 -11.22 27.62
N GLU A 652 6.61 -10.39 26.65
CA GLU A 652 5.49 -9.46 26.80
C GLU A 652 4.14 -10.17 26.97
N VAL A 653 3.18 -9.50 27.61
CA VAL A 653 1.79 -9.98 27.75
C VAL A 653 0.91 -9.36 26.69
N GLU A 654 0.52 -10.15 25.69
CA GLU A 654 -0.22 -9.69 24.49
C GLU A 654 -1.42 -8.77 24.78
N PHE A 655 -2.17 -8.99 25.87
CA PHE A 655 -3.33 -8.15 26.19
C PHE A 655 -3.02 -6.92 27.04
N TRP A 656 -1.86 -6.87 27.71
CA TRP A 656 -1.35 -5.65 28.34
C TRP A 656 -0.88 -4.64 27.31
N GLY A 657 -0.53 -5.11 26.10
CA GLY A 657 -0.09 -4.26 25.01
C GLY A 657 1.33 -3.72 25.21
N ASP A 658 1.72 -2.76 24.37
CA ASP A 658 2.98 -2.03 24.51
C ASP A 658 2.76 -0.81 25.42
N PHE A 659 3.23 -0.91 26.67
CA PHE A 659 3.01 0.07 27.72
C PHE A 659 4.27 0.91 27.96
N LYS A 660 4.22 2.18 27.54
CA LYS A 660 5.32 3.14 27.67
C LYS A 660 4.87 4.35 28.51
N PRO A 661 5.01 4.28 29.85
CA PRO A 661 4.42 5.28 30.74
C PRO A 661 5.00 6.68 30.55
N GLU A 662 6.29 6.83 30.22
CA GLU A 662 6.90 8.16 30.01
C GLU A 662 6.33 8.87 28.78
N LEU A 663 6.25 8.15 27.66
CA LEU A 663 5.73 8.68 26.39
C LEU A 663 4.25 9.01 26.50
N SER A 664 3.45 8.10 27.06
CA SER A 664 2.01 8.33 27.23
C SER A 664 1.71 9.47 28.22
N GLN A 665 2.53 9.68 29.26
CA GLN A 665 2.39 10.85 30.13
C GLN A 665 2.75 12.15 29.39
N LEU A 666 3.84 12.17 28.62
CA LEU A 666 4.24 13.32 27.83
C LEU A 666 3.15 13.72 26.84
N LEU A 667 2.63 12.77 26.08
CA LEU A 667 1.55 13.00 25.11
C LEU A 667 0.27 13.49 25.79
N LEU A 668 -0.06 12.94 26.96
CA LEU A 668 -1.18 13.43 27.76
C LEU A 668 -0.94 14.85 28.30
N GLU A 669 0.27 15.18 28.76
CA GLU A 669 0.62 16.53 29.24
C GLU A 669 0.63 17.56 28.11
N ILE A 670 1.07 17.19 26.91
CA ILE A 670 0.96 18.00 25.70
C ILE A 670 -0.54 18.21 25.37
N SER A 671 -1.33 17.14 25.37
CA SER A 671 -2.77 17.20 25.09
C SER A 671 -3.56 18.01 26.14
N LEU A 672 -3.20 17.92 27.42
CA LEU A 672 -3.82 18.68 28.52
C LEU A 672 -3.30 20.12 28.59
N GLY A 673 -2.04 20.35 28.23
CA GLY A 673 -1.41 21.68 28.13
C GLY A 673 -2.04 22.57 27.07
N GLU A 674 -2.74 21.98 26.10
CA GLU A 674 -3.62 22.71 25.19
C GLU A 674 -4.96 23.13 25.83
N SER A 675 -5.28 22.74 27.08
CA SER A 675 -6.62 22.90 27.69
C SER A 675 -6.69 23.69 29.01
N GLU A 676 -5.58 23.93 29.72
CA GLU A 676 -5.55 24.78 30.93
C GLU A 676 -4.67 26.04 30.72
N PHE A 677 -5.23 27.08 30.10
CA PHE A 677 -4.69 28.44 30.20
C PHE A 677 -5.62 29.31 31.06
N SER A 678 -5.28 29.42 32.35
CA SER A 678 -5.80 30.47 33.23
C SER A 678 -4.63 31.16 33.94
N GLU A 679 -4.75 32.49 34.01
CA GLU A 679 -3.86 33.51 34.58
C GLU A 679 -2.88 33.02 35.67
N GLU A 680 -1.57 33.25 35.43
CA GLU A 680 -0.41 33.03 36.32
C GLU A 680 0.18 31.60 36.39
N GLY A 681 1.05 31.28 35.42
CA GLY A 681 1.97 30.14 35.50
C GLY A 681 2.97 30.13 34.33
N ASP A 682 4.23 30.43 34.63
CA ASP A 682 5.37 30.53 33.71
C ASP A 682 5.74 29.14 33.15
N LEU A 683 5.66 28.93 31.83
CA LEU A 683 6.19 27.76 31.11
C LEU A 683 6.38 28.12 29.62
N SER A 684 7.31 29.04 29.36
CA SER A 684 8.09 29.00 28.12
C SER A 684 9.30 28.08 28.37
N ASP A 685 9.59 27.19 27.41
CA ASP A 685 10.85 26.47 27.21
C ASP A 685 10.72 24.94 27.31
N ILE A 686 10.16 24.32 26.27
CA ILE A 686 10.67 23.02 25.79
C ILE A 686 11.33 23.30 24.42
N SER A 687 12.65 23.20 24.36
CA SER A 687 13.42 23.48 23.15
C SER A 687 13.50 22.24 22.23
N LYS A 688 13.61 22.48 20.93
CA LYS A 688 13.75 21.44 19.89
C LYS A 688 14.91 20.46 20.16
N GLU A 689 15.98 20.96 20.77
CA GLU A 689 17.14 20.17 21.22
C GLU A 689 16.80 19.18 22.35
N GLN A 690 15.83 19.50 23.21
CA GLN A 690 15.41 18.63 24.32
C GLN A 690 14.52 17.46 23.86
N LEU A 691 13.72 17.67 22.81
CA LEU A 691 12.88 16.62 22.21
C LEU A 691 13.74 15.60 21.45
N GLU A 692 14.83 16.07 20.84
CA GLU A 692 15.86 15.26 20.18
C GLU A 692 16.69 14.43 21.17
N GLU A 693 17.06 15.03 22.32
CA GLU A 693 17.79 14.34 23.40
C GLU A 693 16.95 13.23 24.05
N MET A 694 15.64 13.44 24.22
CA MET A 694 14.71 12.42 24.75
C MET A 694 14.50 11.24 23.82
N LEU A 695 14.37 11.49 22.51
CA LEU A 695 14.24 10.41 21.54
C LEU A 695 15.53 9.58 21.53
N ARG A 696 16.71 10.22 21.55
CA ARG A 696 18.01 9.52 21.67
C ARG A 696 18.12 8.68 22.95
N ASP A 697 17.78 9.22 24.12
CA ASP A 697 17.82 8.48 25.39
C ASP A 697 16.88 7.25 25.39
N SER A 698 15.71 7.35 24.74
CA SER A 698 14.79 6.21 24.57
C SER A 698 15.26 5.21 23.50
N VAL A 699 16.13 5.66 22.58
CA VAL A 699 16.65 4.88 21.46
C VAL A 699 17.87 4.03 21.85
N GLU A 700 18.76 4.58 22.68
CA GLU A 700 19.95 3.89 23.17
C GLU A 700 19.60 2.65 24.01
N GLU A 701 18.45 2.61 24.68
CA GLU A 701 18.05 1.51 25.58
C GLU A 701 17.53 0.22 24.86
N ASN A 702 17.25 0.28 23.53
CA ASN A 702 16.77 -0.86 22.73
C ASN A 702 17.73 -1.37 21.67
N ALA A 703 18.78 -0.61 21.32
CA ALA A 703 19.79 -1.04 20.33
C ALA A 703 20.60 -2.27 20.79
N GLU A 704 20.56 -2.63 22.08
CA GLU A 704 21.19 -3.85 22.60
C GLU A 704 20.39 -5.14 22.34
N GLN A 705 19.13 -5.07 21.89
CA GLN A 705 18.28 -6.26 21.69
C GLN A 705 18.37 -6.91 20.31
N GLU A 706 18.79 -6.19 19.27
CA GLU A 706 18.97 -6.75 17.94
C GLU A 706 20.41 -6.55 17.50
N GLY A 707 21.18 -7.63 17.42
CA GLY A 707 22.59 -7.64 16.98
C GLY A 707 22.80 -7.27 15.50
N ASN A 708 22.12 -6.24 15.02
CA ASN A 708 22.44 -5.53 13.80
C ASN A 708 23.43 -4.42 14.15
N ASP A 709 24.63 -4.49 13.58
CA ASP A 709 25.58 -3.38 13.51
C ASP A 709 24.98 -2.27 12.61
N LEU A 710 23.91 -1.62 13.05
CA LEU A 710 23.48 -0.33 12.52
C LEU A 710 24.38 0.71 13.17
N SER A 711 25.10 1.47 12.35
CA SER A 711 26.05 2.43 12.87
C SER A 711 25.31 3.54 13.62
N GLU A 712 25.88 4.00 14.74
CA GLU A 712 25.39 5.12 15.56
C GLU A 712 25.07 6.36 14.70
N SER A 713 25.75 6.51 13.56
CA SER A 713 25.51 7.53 12.55
C SER A 713 24.24 7.34 11.70
N ASP A 714 23.81 6.11 11.42
CA ASP A 714 22.62 5.87 10.60
C ASP A 714 21.34 6.12 11.42
N ILE A 715 21.34 5.74 12.71
CA ILE A 715 20.21 5.95 13.63
C ILE A 715 20.04 7.44 13.96
N THR A 716 21.14 8.15 14.19
CA THR A 716 21.11 9.60 14.44
C THR A 716 20.68 10.38 13.21
N GLN A 717 20.98 9.89 12.00
CA GLN A 717 20.63 10.52 10.73
C GLN A 717 19.18 10.24 10.33
N ASP A 718 18.66 9.03 10.57
CA ASP A 718 17.24 8.70 10.41
C ASP A 718 16.35 9.43 11.45
N LEU A 719 16.86 9.65 12.68
CA LEU A 719 16.21 10.49 13.69
C LEU A 719 16.30 11.98 13.36
N GLU A 720 17.44 12.47 12.86
CA GLU A 720 17.57 13.84 12.34
C GLU A 720 16.65 14.06 11.15
N ASP A 721 16.46 13.07 10.28
CA ASP A 721 15.57 13.16 9.12
C ASP A 721 14.09 13.07 9.56
N ALA A 722 13.74 12.26 10.57
CA ALA A 722 12.38 12.24 11.16
C ALA A 722 12.04 13.51 11.96
N LEU A 723 13.01 14.08 12.70
CA LEU A 723 12.87 15.37 13.38
C LEU A 723 12.89 16.55 12.42
N ASN A 724 13.72 16.49 11.37
CA ASN A 724 13.66 17.46 10.29
C ASN A 724 12.39 17.29 9.46
N ASP A 725 11.77 16.12 9.35
CA ASP A 725 10.44 15.99 8.75
C ASP A 725 9.34 16.53 9.68
N LEU A 726 9.50 16.43 11.01
CA LEU A 726 8.67 17.12 12.02
C LEU A 726 8.94 18.64 12.12
N GLN A 727 10.09 19.14 11.64
CA GLN A 727 10.52 20.54 11.78
C GLN A 727 10.74 21.27 10.44
N SER A 728 10.61 20.57 9.30
CA SER A 728 10.71 21.14 7.95
C SER A 728 9.43 21.83 7.49
N GLU A 729 8.56 22.17 8.44
CA GLU A 729 7.69 23.35 8.35
C GLU A 729 8.45 24.69 8.48
N LYS A 730 9.79 24.70 8.48
CA LYS A 730 10.57 25.93 8.29
C LYS A 730 11.53 25.79 7.12
N ILE A 731 11.07 26.23 5.95
CA ILE A 731 11.92 26.51 4.79
C ILE A 731 12.85 27.67 5.13
N ASP A 732 14.12 27.53 4.73
CA ASP A 732 15.18 28.53 4.74
C ASP A 732 14.68 29.93 4.35
N ASP A 733 14.63 30.84 5.33
CA ASP A 733 14.33 32.25 5.09
C ASP A 733 15.62 33.02 4.87
N ASP A 734 15.66 33.69 3.72
CA ASP A 734 16.77 34.51 3.26
C ASP A 734 16.94 35.68 4.23
N SER A 735 17.95 35.56 5.09
CA SER A 735 18.32 36.51 6.14
C SER A 735 18.21 37.99 5.74
N LYS A 736 17.11 38.66 6.18
CA LYS A 736 17.06 40.11 6.50
C LYS A 736 15.74 40.69 7.02
N PHE A 737 14.68 39.91 7.23
CA PHE A 737 13.36 40.48 7.55
C PHE A 737 12.81 40.23 8.97
N SER A 738 13.44 39.36 9.78
CA SER A 738 12.89 38.90 11.07
C SER A 738 13.00 39.88 12.24
N ASP A 739 13.82 40.93 12.17
CA ASP A 739 14.10 41.82 13.33
C ASP A 739 13.01 42.90 13.58
N ARG A 740 11.81 42.82 12.99
CA ARG A 740 10.82 43.93 13.05
C ARG A 740 9.49 43.65 13.75
N PHE A 741 9.16 42.43 14.14
CA PHE A 741 7.84 42.12 14.71
C PHE A 741 7.94 41.31 16.00
N ASP A 742 8.48 41.95 17.03
CA ASP A 742 8.56 41.40 18.39
C ASP A 742 7.82 42.33 19.38
N HIS A 743 6.50 42.50 19.22
CA HIS A 743 5.65 43.13 20.22
C HIS A 743 4.22 42.55 20.20
N PHE A 744 3.89 41.75 21.21
CA PHE A 744 2.53 41.32 21.53
C PHE A 744 1.83 42.38 22.38
N ASP A 745 0.97 43.19 21.79
CA ASP A 745 -0.01 44.00 22.54
C ASP A 745 -1.35 43.22 22.57
N GLU A 746 -1.64 42.58 23.70
CA GLU A 746 -2.92 41.88 24.03
C GLU A 746 -4.16 42.78 23.97
N GLN A 747 -3.98 44.09 23.78
CA GLN A 747 -5.03 45.08 23.53
C GLN A 747 -4.78 45.75 22.17
N GLY A 748 -4.86 44.95 21.11
CA GLY A 748 -4.59 45.40 19.75
C GLY A 748 -5.38 46.65 19.38
N LYS A 749 -4.67 47.72 18.99
CA LYS A 749 -5.27 48.90 18.32
C LYS A 749 -5.58 48.54 16.86
N PRO A 750 -6.46 49.30 16.18
CA PRO A 750 -6.63 49.21 14.72
C PRO A 750 -5.28 49.40 14.03
N LEU A 751 -5.03 48.58 13.01
CA LEU A 751 -3.82 48.61 12.17
C LEU A 751 -3.97 49.68 11.08
N GLU A 752 -2.84 50.27 10.66
CA GLU A 752 -2.80 51.24 9.57
C GLU A 752 -1.96 50.68 8.41
N ALA A 753 -2.45 50.79 7.17
CA ALA A 753 -1.68 50.45 5.99
C ALA A 753 -0.60 51.53 5.74
N LEU A 754 0.67 51.13 5.80
CA LEU A 754 1.82 52.04 5.64
C LEU A 754 2.38 52.03 4.21
N GLU A 755 2.18 50.94 3.47
CA GLU A 755 2.68 50.73 2.10
C GLU A 755 1.55 50.69 1.05
N GLU A 756 1.86 50.95 -0.22
CA GLU A 756 0.86 50.98 -1.31
C GLU A 756 0.20 49.61 -1.58
N ASN A 757 0.87 48.51 -1.22
CA ASN A 757 0.37 47.14 -1.40
C ASN A 757 -0.26 46.54 -0.12
N GLN A 758 -0.52 47.38 0.88
CA GLN A 758 -1.12 47.00 2.16
C GLN A 758 -2.58 47.42 2.22
N TYR A 759 -3.44 46.49 2.61
CA TYR A 759 -4.88 46.71 2.76
C TYR A 759 -5.32 46.28 4.15
N VAL A 760 -6.20 47.05 4.77
CA VAL A 760 -6.74 46.70 6.09
C VAL A 760 -8.18 46.25 5.96
N TYR A 761 -8.53 45.17 6.65
CA TYR A 761 -9.86 44.58 6.66
C TYR A 761 -10.38 44.40 8.10
N ASP A 762 -11.70 44.51 8.23
CA ASP A 762 -12.39 44.19 9.47
C ASP A 762 -12.41 42.67 9.70
N GLU A 763 -12.31 42.26 10.96
CA GLU A 763 -12.46 40.87 11.38
C GLU A 763 -13.73 40.69 12.20
N TRP A 764 -14.48 39.63 11.95
CA TRP A 764 -15.69 39.35 12.70
C TRP A 764 -15.37 38.63 14.01
N ASP A 765 -15.74 39.26 15.13
CA ASP A 765 -15.71 38.60 16.42
C ASP A 765 -17.05 37.91 16.72
N PHE A 766 -17.05 36.58 16.72
CA PHE A 766 -18.26 35.82 16.98
C PHE A 766 -18.75 35.92 18.43
N ARG A 767 -17.84 36.18 19.39
CA ARG A 767 -18.15 36.25 20.82
C ARG A 767 -18.92 37.54 21.12
N ASP A 768 -18.42 38.64 20.59
CA ASP A 768 -19.02 39.98 20.78
C ASP A 768 -20.10 40.29 19.72
N GLN A 769 -20.29 39.42 18.71
CA GLN A 769 -21.15 39.63 17.56
C GLN A 769 -20.93 41.01 16.90
N ALA A 770 -19.67 41.42 16.81
CA ALA A 770 -19.27 42.74 16.35
C ALA A 770 -17.99 42.64 15.50
N TYR A 771 -17.82 43.61 14.59
CA TYR A 771 -16.59 43.72 13.82
C TYR A 771 -15.51 44.42 14.64
N LYS A 772 -14.31 43.83 14.64
CA LYS A 772 -13.08 44.52 14.99
C LYS A 772 -12.62 45.32 13.79
N LYS A 773 -12.68 46.63 13.93
CA LYS A 773 -12.38 47.55 12.84
C LYS A 773 -10.89 47.59 12.52
N ASP A 774 -10.54 47.58 11.24
CA ASP A 774 -9.18 47.72 10.72
C ASP A 774 -8.21 46.72 11.42
N TRP A 775 -8.65 45.47 11.57
CA TRP A 775 -7.99 44.49 12.46
C TRP A 775 -6.93 43.65 11.76
N CYS A 776 -7.13 43.35 10.47
CA CYS A 776 -6.27 42.47 9.69
C CYS A 776 -5.58 43.24 8.56
N LEU A 777 -4.26 43.10 8.45
CA LEU A 777 -3.44 43.68 7.40
C LEU A 777 -3.12 42.62 6.32
N VAL A 778 -3.56 42.87 5.10
CA VAL A 778 -3.31 42.05 3.91
C VAL A 778 -2.18 42.68 3.08
N ASN A 779 -1.14 41.92 2.81
CA ASN A 779 0.03 42.28 2.00
C ASN A 779 -0.07 41.64 0.61
N GLU A 780 -0.33 42.45 -0.42
CA GLU A 780 -0.41 41.99 -1.81
C GLU A 780 0.99 41.87 -2.46
N LYS A 781 1.33 40.69 -2.98
CA LYS A 781 2.63 40.39 -3.61
C LYS A 781 2.45 39.62 -4.93
N LYS A 782 3.26 39.91 -5.94
CA LYS A 782 3.31 39.13 -7.19
C LYS A 782 4.35 38.01 -7.10
N ILE A 783 3.98 36.78 -7.47
CA ILE A 783 4.91 35.63 -7.47
C ILE A 783 5.96 35.80 -8.57
N GLY A 784 7.20 35.37 -8.29
CA GLY A 784 8.29 35.34 -9.26
C GLY A 784 8.12 34.29 -10.37
N GLU A 785 8.90 34.38 -11.44
CA GLU A 785 8.85 33.42 -12.55
C GLU A 785 9.81 32.22 -12.30
N GLY A 786 9.29 31.00 -12.40
CA GLY A 786 10.02 29.73 -12.41
C GLY A 786 10.26 29.17 -13.81
N ASP A 787 10.31 27.84 -13.91
CA ASP A 787 10.59 27.12 -15.16
C ASP A 787 9.30 26.76 -15.94
N LEU A 788 9.42 26.56 -17.25
CA LEU A 788 8.33 26.12 -18.13
C LEU A 788 8.21 24.60 -18.24
N ASP A 789 9.29 23.87 -17.93
CA ASP A 789 9.35 22.41 -18.09
C ASP A 789 8.23 21.69 -17.34
N TYR A 790 7.90 22.14 -16.11
CA TYR A 790 6.81 21.56 -15.31
C TYR A 790 5.44 21.66 -15.98
N TYR A 791 5.16 22.79 -16.65
CA TYR A 791 3.90 23.03 -17.36
C TYR A 791 3.78 22.13 -18.59
N GLU A 792 4.85 22.03 -19.38
CA GLU A 792 4.86 21.20 -20.59
C GLU A 792 4.76 19.71 -20.26
N GLU A 793 5.50 19.24 -19.25
CA GLU A 793 5.44 17.86 -18.77
C GLU A 793 4.04 17.49 -18.26
N THR A 794 3.39 18.37 -17.50
CA THR A 794 2.04 18.14 -16.99
C THR A 794 1.02 18.01 -18.11
N LEU A 795 1.09 18.88 -19.13
CA LEU A 795 0.20 18.79 -20.30
C LEU A 795 0.45 17.50 -21.11
N ILE A 796 1.70 17.05 -21.25
CA ILE A 796 2.02 15.80 -21.95
C ILE A 796 1.48 14.60 -21.17
N LYS A 797 1.71 14.58 -19.84
CA LYS A 797 1.26 13.52 -18.94
C LYS A 797 -0.26 13.36 -18.96
N HIS A 798 -0.99 14.46 -19.00
CA HIS A 798 -2.45 14.49 -18.98
C HIS A 798 -3.08 14.80 -20.36
N ALA A 799 -2.35 14.58 -21.46
CA ALA A 799 -2.78 15.00 -22.80
C ALA A 799 -4.17 14.45 -23.23
N ALA A 800 -4.50 13.21 -22.85
CA ALA A 800 -5.81 12.62 -23.13
C ALA A 800 -6.95 13.37 -22.41
N ILE A 801 -6.72 13.72 -21.14
CA ILE A 801 -7.66 14.45 -20.29
C ILE A 801 -7.85 15.86 -20.82
N VAL A 802 -6.76 16.54 -21.17
CA VAL A 802 -6.80 17.89 -21.78
C VAL A 802 -7.65 17.88 -23.05
N ALA A 803 -7.48 16.89 -23.92
CA ALA A 803 -8.26 16.77 -25.16
C ALA A 803 -9.76 16.56 -24.89
N ASP A 804 -10.10 15.74 -23.90
CA ASP A 804 -11.49 15.50 -23.49
C ASP A 804 -12.13 16.73 -22.85
N ILE A 805 -11.40 17.43 -21.98
CA ILE A 805 -11.80 18.69 -21.37
C ILE A 805 -12.09 19.72 -22.46
N LYS A 806 -11.14 19.97 -23.38
CA LYS A 806 -11.34 20.90 -24.50
C LYS A 806 -12.58 20.59 -25.30
N ARG A 807 -12.75 19.33 -25.72
CA ARG A 807 -13.93 18.89 -26.47
C ARG A 807 -15.22 19.12 -25.70
N GLN A 808 -15.22 18.87 -24.40
CA GLN A 808 -16.39 19.08 -23.56
C GLN A 808 -16.72 20.56 -23.36
N PHE A 809 -15.71 21.42 -23.22
CA PHE A 809 -15.89 22.87 -23.05
C PHE A 809 -16.28 23.57 -24.35
N GLU A 810 -15.79 23.11 -25.50
CA GLU A 810 -16.26 23.55 -26.82
C GLU A 810 -17.77 23.30 -27.02
N LEU A 811 -18.32 22.21 -26.46
CA LEU A 811 -19.76 21.94 -26.47
C LEU A 811 -20.56 22.88 -25.55
N ILE A 812 -19.91 23.50 -24.56
CA ILE A 812 -20.50 24.45 -23.59
C ILE A 812 -20.18 25.89 -24.01
N ASN A 813 -19.72 26.12 -25.24
CA ASN A 813 -19.69 27.46 -25.82
C ASN A 813 -20.90 27.70 -26.75
N PRO A 814 -22.13 27.85 -26.22
CA PRO A 814 -23.27 28.27 -26.99
C PRO A 814 -23.31 29.79 -27.10
N GLU A 815 -22.93 30.35 -28.24
CA GLU A 815 -23.62 31.54 -28.77
C GLU A 815 -25.08 31.17 -29.16
N THR A 816 -25.87 30.61 -28.23
CA THR A 816 -27.16 29.97 -28.57
C THR A 816 -28.35 30.79 -28.11
N TYR A 817 -29.24 31.02 -29.06
CA TYR A 817 -30.57 31.58 -28.87
C TYR A 817 -31.43 30.70 -27.93
N ARG A 818 -31.70 31.12 -26.70
CA ARG A 818 -32.61 30.41 -25.76
C ARG A 818 -34.06 30.74 -26.07
N LYS A 819 -34.92 29.71 -26.21
CA LYS A 819 -36.37 29.89 -26.37
C LYS A 819 -37.04 30.08 -25.01
N VAL A 820 -37.65 31.23 -24.77
CA VAL A 820 -38.47 31.51 -23.57
C VAL A 820 -39.94 31.29 -23.93
N LYS A 821 -40.62 30.37 -23.23
CA LYS A 821 -42.04 30.00 -23.43
C LYS A 821 -42.95 30.66 -22.39
N ARG A 822 -44.28 30.53 -22.56
CA ARG A 822 -45.31 31.07 -21.65
C ARG A 822 -45.30 32.61 -21.57
N LEU A 823 -45.17 33.25 -22.70
CA LEU A 823 -45.28 34.70 -22.84
C LEU A 823 -46.68 35.08 -23.35
N GLU A 824 -47.19 36.23 -22.95
CA GLU A 824 -48.43 36.81 -23.51
C GLU A 824 -48.22 37.24 -24.97
N GLU A 825 -47.00 37.65 -25.32
CA GLU A 825 -46.57 37.96 -26.68
C GLU A 825 -45.20 37.33 -26.96
N GLY A 826 -45.01 36.78 -28.16
CA GLY A 826 -43.75 36.16 -28.58
C GLY A 826 -43.69 35.96 -30.10
N GLU A 827 -42.59 35.40 -30.58
CA GLU A 827 -42.36 35.17 -32.02
C GLU A 827 -43.31 34.13 -32.60
N GLU A 828 -43.65 33.09 -31.84
CA GLU A 828 -44.52 32.01 -32.30
C GLU A 828 -45.36 31.44 -31.14
N GLN A 829 -46.51 30.84 -31.47
CA GLN A 829 -47.41 30.22 -30.48
C GLN A 829 -46.89 28.83 -30.08
N ASP A 830 -46.98 28.50 -28.80
CA ASP A 830 -46.68 27.17 -28.27
C ASP A 830 -47.92 26.28 -28.41
N LEU A 831 -47.87 25.32 -29.34
CA LEU A 831 -49.01 24.45 -29.66
C LEU A 831 -49.50 23.64 -28.46
N ASP A 832 -48.61 23.25 -27.55
CA ASP A 832 -48.99 22.45 -26.39
C ASP A 832 -49.83 23.28 -25.41
N LEU A 833 -49.44 24.53 -25.16
CA LEU A 833 -50.19 25.47 -24.32
C LEU A 833 -51.51 25.86 -24.96
N VAL A 834 -51.55 25.98 -26.29
CA VAL A 834 -52.80 26.24 -27.02
C VAL A 834 -53.76 25.05 -26.91
N VAL A 835 -53.26 23.82 -26.98
CA VAL A 835 -54.09 22.61 -26.80
C VAL A 835 -54.62 22.55 -25.38
N GLU A 836 -53.79 22.80 -24.37
CA GLU A 836 -54.19 22.82 -22.95
C GLU A 836 -55.24 23.92 -22.69
N ALA A 837 -55.02 25.13 -23.21
CA ALA A 837 -56.00 26.21 -23.15
C ALA A 837 -57.35 25.84 -23.82
N MET A 838 -57.30 25.10 -24.93
CA MET A 838 -58.51 24.61 -25.61
C MET A 838 -59.22 23.49 -24.84
N VAL A 839 -58.48 22.69 -24.07
CA VAL A 839 -59.04 21.70 -23.15
C VAL A 839 -59.71 22.40 -21.98
N ASP A 840 -59.06 23.38 -21.36
CA ASP A 840 -59.61 24.17 -20.25
C ASP A 840 -60.91 24.89 -20.65
N LEU A 841 -60.93 25.51 -21.84
CA LEU A 841 -62.14 26.13 -22.40
C LEU A 841 -63.29 25.13 -22.58
N ARG A 842 -63.00 23.88 -22.96
CA ARG A 842 -64.03 22.84 -23.11
C ARG A 842 -64.52 22.31 -21.76
N VAL A 843 -63.69 22.36 -20.72
CA VAL A 843 -64.03 21.95 -19.36
C VAL A 843 -64.71 23.09 -18.57
N GLY A 844 -64.71 24.31 -19.11
CA GLY A 844 -65.33 25.49 -18.49
C GLY A 844 -64.42 26.24 -17.51
N VAL A 845 -63.11 26.00 -17.58
CA VAL A 845 -62.07 26.68 -16.82
C VAL A 845 -61.49 27.83 -17.66
N SER A 846 -61.12 28.94 -17.03
CA SER A 846 -60.48 30.06 -17.73
C SER A 846 -59.01 29.71 -18.04
N PRO A 847 -58.61 29.63 -19.32
CA PRO A 847 -57.25 29.27 -19.69
C PRO A 847 -56.26 30.42 -19.45
N SER A 848 -54.97 30.11 -19.44
CA SER A 848 -53.90 31.12 -19.39
C SER A 848 -53.70 31.82 -20.73
N GLU A 849 -53.48 33.14 -20.72
CA GLU A 849 -53.19 33.95 -21.91
C GLU A 849 -51.73 33.83 -22.40
N LYS A 850 -50.88 33.11 -21.65
CA LYS A 850 -49.45 32.95 -21.90
C LYS A 850 -49.14 31.88 -22.94
N LEU A 851 -49.52 32.11 -24.19
CA LEU A 851 -49.49 31.12 -25.27
C LEU A 851 -48.26 31.18 -26.20
N TYR A 852 -47.31 32.10 -26.00
CA TYR A 852 -46.24 32.37 -26.97
C TYR A 852 -44.83 32.04 -26.45
N TRP A 853 -43.86 31.97 -27.38
CA TRP A 853 -42.43 31.86 -27.09
C TRP A 853 -41.54 32.77 -27.97
N ARG A 854 -40.33 33.14 -27.51
CA ARG A 854 -39.35 34.01 -28.22
C ARG A 854 -37.91 33.51 -28.08
N ARG A 855 -37.03 33.75 -29.07
CA ARG A 855 -35.57 33.54 -28.97
C ARG A 855 -34.85 34.75 -28.35
N ASN A 856 -34.01 34.53 -27.33
CA ASN A 856 -33.14 35.56 -26.76
C ASN A 856 -31.67 35.15 -26.87
N LYS A 857 -30.79 36.07 -27.32
CA LYS A 857 -29.33 35.85 -27.34
C LYS A 857 -28.81 36.18 -25.94
N THR A 858 -28.32 35.18 -25.23
CA THR A 858 -27.70 35.38 -23.91
C THR A 858 -26.19 35.30 -24.10
N GLU A 859 -25.47 36.39 -23.89
CA GLU A 859 -24.00 36.40 -23.93
C GLU A 859 -23.47 35.97 -22.56
N ARG A 860 -22.49 35.06 -22.58
CA ARG A 860 -21.79 34.56 -21.39
C ARG A 860 -20.90 35.70 -20.85
N SER A 861 -21.09 36.07 -19.59
CA SER A 861 -20.46 37.21 -18.92
C SER A 861 -20.15 36.78 -17.48
N ILE A 862 -19.00 36.15 -17.32
CA ILE A 862 -18.57 35.46 -16.09
C ILE A 862 -17.17 35.93 -15.71
N SER A 863 -17.00 36.31 -14.43
CA SER A 863 -15.69 36.53 -13.81
C SER A 863 -15.46 35.52 -12.68
N VAL A 864 -14.32 34.82 -12.68
CA VAL A 864 -14.01 33.81 -11.65
C VAL A 864 -12.66 34.07 -10.98
N ALA A 865 -12.61 34.06 -9.66
CA ALA A 865 -11.36 34.09 -8.90
C ALA A 865 -11.10 32.72 -8.27
N PHE A 866 -9.95 32.12 -8.58
CA PHE A 866 -9.44 30.94 -7.91
C PHE A 866 -8.54 31.40 -6.76
N LEU A 867 -8.90 31.02 -5.55
CA LEU A 867 -8.16 31.34 -4.33
C LEU A 867 -7.57 30.02 -3.80
N LEU A 868 -6.27 29.86 -4.00
CA LEU A 868 -5.49 28.70 -3.60
C LEU A 868 -4.94 28.91 -2.20
N ASP A 869 -5.15 27.93 -1.33
CA ASP A 869 -4.46 27.88 -0.05
C ASP A 869 -2.98 27.57 -0.29
N MET A 870 -2.08 28.42 0.21
CA MET A 870 -0.64 28.18 0.16
C MET A 870 -0.10 28.00 1.58
N SER A 871 -0.92 27.53 2.52
CA SER A 871 -0.48 27.27 3.90
C SER A 871 0.33 25.98 4.04
N ALA A 872 0.97 25.80 5.19
CA ALA A 872 1.88 24.69 5.50
C ALA A 872 1.22 23.31 5.30
N SER A 873 -0.08 23.17 5.56
CA SER A 873 -0.82 21.91 5.38
C SER A 873 -0.71 21.37 3.94
N THR A 874 -0.56 22.25 2.95
CA THR A 874 -0.50 21.85 1.53
C THR A 874 0.81 21.14 1.15
N ALA A 875 1.76 21.05 2.09
CA ALA A 875 3.02 20.34 1.98
C ALA A 875 2.89 18.81 2.20
N GLU A 876 1.75 18.32 2.69
CA GLU A 876 1.54 16.90 3.01
C GLU A 876 1.80 16.00 1.79
N ALA A 877 2.56 14.91 2.03
CA ALA A 877 2.99 13.95 1.03
C ALA A 877 1.91 12.89 0.78
N ILE A 878 1.63 12.61 -0.51
CA ILE A 878 0.66 11.60 -0.92
C ILE A 878 1.42 10.30 -1.19
N ASP A 879 1.00 9.26 -0.49
CA ASP A 879 1.58 7.93 -0.58
C ASP A 879 0.98 7.18 -1.80
N ASP A 880 1.73 7.12 -2.90
CA ASP A 880 1.36 6.35 -4.10
C ASP A 880 1.56 4.85 -3.81
N THR A 881 0.55 4.19 -3.25
CA THR A 881 0.48 2.74 -3.10
C THR A 881 0.15 2.07 -4.43
N ASP A 882 1.08 2.09 -5.38
CA ASP A 882 1.13 1.14 -6.51
C ASP A 882 2.47 1.21 -7.25
N TYR A 883 3.55 0.73 -6.62
CA TYR A 883 4.75 0.34 -7.35
C TYR A 883 5.11 -1.13 -7.13
N SER A 884 5.18 -1.85 -8.24
CA SER A 884 5.62 -3.24 -8.35
C SER A 884 6.99 -3.45 -7.72
N ARG A 885 7.08 -4.42 -6.81
CA ARG A 885 8.23 -4.80 -5.97
C ARG A 885 9.48 -5.33 -6.70
N ASP A 886 9.58 -5.19 -8.03
CA ASP A 886 10.62 -5.85 -8.84
C ASP A 886 11.71 -4.91 -9.42
N GLU A 887 11.71 -3.61 -9.09
CA GLU A 887 12.71 -2.64 -9.60
C GLU A 887 13.69 -2.07 -8.56
N TRP A 888 13.74 -2.63 -7.34
CA TRP A 888 14.54 -2.11 -6.21
C TRP A 888 15.79 -2.92 -5.81
N SER A 889 16.22 -3.90 -6.61
CA SER A 889 17.45 -4.65 -6.31
C SER A 889 18.69 -4.05 -6.99
N ALA A 890 19.72 -3.76 -6.21
CA ALA A 890 21.03 -3.35 -6.71
C ALA A 890 21.67 -4.51 -7.52
N PRO A 891 22.15 -4.30 -8.75
CA PRO A 891 22.77 -5.36 -9.54
C PRO A 891 24.15 -5.76 -8.97
N ASP A 892 24.42 -7.07 -8.85
CA ASP A 892 25.68 -7.63 -8.30
C ASP A 892 26.97 -7.28 -9.07
N ASN A 893 26.85 -6.67 -10.26
CA ASN A 893 28.00 -6.35 -11.11
C ASN A 893 28.51 -4.90 -10.88
N PRO A 894 29.78 -4.69 -10.49
CA PRO A 894 30.31 -3.38 -10.12
C PRO A 894 30.29 -2.33 -11.25
N GLU A 895 30.36 -2.72 -12.52
CA GLU A 895 30.26 -1.75 -13.63
C GLU A 895 28.83 -1.26 -13.84
N LYS A 896 27.84 -2.15 -13.73
CA LYS A 896 26.41 -1.80 -13.79
C LYS A 896 25.95 -1.06 -12.53
N TYR A 897 26.52 -1.39 -11.38
CA TYR A 897 26.32 -0.66 -10.12
C TYR A 897 26.79 0.80 -10.22
N MET A 898 27.92 1.05 -10.88
CA MET A 898 28.43 2.40 -11.13
C MET A 898 27.63 3.17 -12.19
N GLU A 899 27.01 2.46 -13.13
CA GLU A 899 26.08 3.04 -14.11
C GLU A 899 24.73 3.37 -13.46
N TRP A 900 24.24 2.49 -12.58
CA TRP A 900 23.07 2.68 -11.71
C TRP A 900 23.27 3.87 -10.75
N LEU A 901 24.45 4.01 -10.12
CA LEU A 901 24.83 5.17 -9.30
C LEU A 901 24.95 6.47 -10.10
N ARG A 902 25.44 6.41 -11.35
CA ARG A 902 25.53 7.60 -12.22
C ARG A 902 24.16 8.06 -12.69
N LYS A 903 23.26 7.13 -13.02
CA LYS A 903 21.88 7.42 -13.38
C LYS A 903 21.14 8.10 -12.21
N ARG A 904 21.37 7.61 -10.97
CA ARG A 904 20.87 8.19 -9.72
C ARG A 904 21.40 9.59 -9.39
N ARG A 905 22.64 9.93 -9.78
CA ARG A 905 23.23 11.27 -9.53
C ARG A 905 22.93 12.30 -10.63
N SER A 906 22.60 11.88 -11.85
CA SER A 906 22.33 12.79 -12.96
C SER A 906 20.89 13.32 -13.03
N GLN A 907 19.96 12.68 -12.30
CA GLN A 907 18.61 13.18 -12.09
C GLN A 907 18.55 13.74 -10.67
N GLY A 908 18.55 15.07 -10.53
CA GLY A 908 18.29 15.72 -9.26
C GLY A 908 16.96 15.22 -8.69
N PHE A 909 16.92 15.04 -7.37
CA PHE A 909 15.75 14.62 -6.60
C PHE A 909 14.44 15.18 -7.18
N ARG A 910 13.67 14.33 -7.88
CA ARG A 910 12.22 14.45 -7.91
C ARG A 910 11.72 13.40 -6.92
N ARG A 911 11.26 13.88 -5.78
CA ARG A 911 10.63 13.11 -4.70
C ARG A 911 9.55 12.21 -5.31
N SER A 912 9.51 10.93 -4.91
CA SER A 912 8.49 9.97 -5.39
C SER A 912 7.23 9.95 -4.50
N TYR A 913 6.98 11.04 -3.78
CA TYR A 913 5.68 11.37 -3.22
C TYR A 913 5.23 12.68 -3.88
N LYS A 914 3.96 12.77 -4.24
CA LYS A 914 3.36 14.03 -4.74
C LYS A 914 2.81 14.79 -3.55
N ARG A 915 3.07 16.09 -3.43
CA ARG A 915 2.40 16.90 -2.38
C ARG A 915 1.04 17.36 -2.84
N ILE A 916 0.16 17.72 -1.91
CA ILE A 916 -1.16 18.28 -2.22
C ILE A 916 -1.02 19.51 -3.14
N VAL A 917 -0.11 20.43 -2.81
CA VAL A 917 0.19 21.61 -3.65
C VAL A 917 0.62 21.23 -5.09
N ASP A 918 1.31 20.11 -5.28
CA ASP A 918 1.75 19.67 -6.62
C ASP A 918 0.55 19.20 -7.46
N LEU A 919 -0.44 18.54 -6.83
CA LEU A 919 -1.71 18.19 -7.48
C LEU A 919 -2.61 19.40 -7.73
N GLU A 920 -2.63 20.38 -6.83
CA GLU A 920 -3.35 21.65 -7.06
C GLU A 920 -2.78 22.40 -8.26
N LYS A 921 -1.44 22.45 -8.39
CA LYS A 921 -0.78 22.98 -9.59
C LYS A 921 -1.17 22.20 -10.85
N GLU A 922 -1.12 20.87 -10.81
CA GLU A 922 -1.53 20.03 -11.95
C GLU A 922 -2.99 20.34 -12.36
N GLY A 923 -3.91 20.45 -11.39
CA GLY A 923 -5.31 20.79 -11.64
C GLY A 923 -5.54 22.20 -12.18
N LEU A 924 -4.82 23.19 -11.65
CA LEU A 924 -4.85 24.57 -12.14
C LEU A 924 -4.37 24.65 -13.59
N ILE A 925 -3.31 23.91 -13.95
CA ILE A 925 -2.78 23.86 -15.32
C ILE A 925 -3.82 23.30 -16.30
N LEU A 926 -4.53 22.23 -15.92
CA LEU A 926 -5.60 21.65 -16.73
C LEU A 926 -6.80 22.61 -16.88
N LEU A 927 -7.13 23.33 -15.80
CA LEU A 927 -8.22 24.29 -15.79
C LEU A 927 -7.91 25.53 -16.64
N LEU A 928 -6.68 26.05 -16.59
CA LEU A 928 -6.24 27.21 -17.39
C LEU A 928 -6.52 27.02 -18.88
N ASP A 929 -6.14 25.86 -19.42
CA ASP A 929 -6.33 25.54 -20.82
C ASP A 929 -7.84 25.43 -21.18
N ALA A 930 -8.69 25.09 -20.22
CA ALA A 930 -10.15 25.10 -20.37
C ALA A 930 -10.77 26.51 -20.30
N LEU A 931 -10.31 27.35 -19.38
CA LEU A 931 -10.78 28.73 -19.21
C LEU A 931 -10.43 29.59 -20.43
N GLU A 932 -9.22 29.44 -20.96
CA GLU A 932 -8.80 30.12 -22.20
C GLU A 932 -9.66 29.72 -23.40
N ALA A 933 -10.12 28.46 -23.47
CA ALA A 933 -11.02 28.00 -24.54
C ALA A 933 -12.44 28.59 -24.42
N LEU A 934 -12.90 28.88 -23.20
CA LEU A 934 -14.22 29.48 -22.93
C LEU A 934 -14.25 30.99 -23.10
N GLY A 935 -13.13 31.68 -22.85
CA GLY A 935 -13.04 33.14 -22.89
C GLY A 935 -13.69 33.82 -21.68
N ASP A 936 -13.84 33.12 -20.56
CA ASP A 936 -14.30 33.71 -19.29
C ASP A 936 -13.18 34.57 -18.66
N THR A 937 -13.53 35.65 -17.96
CA THR A 937 -12.55 36.47 -17.23
C THR A 937 -12.17 35.72 -15.95
N TYR A 938 -10.89 35.51 -15.67
CA TYR A 938 -10.48 34.79 -14.46
C TYR A 938 -9.21 35.35 -13.80
N GLY A 939 -9.11 35.19 -12.49
CA GLY A 939 -7.94 35.52 -11.68
C GLY A 939 -7.48 34.29 -10.88
N ILE A 940 -6.17 34.18 -10.65
CA ILE A 940 -5.58 33.12 -9.85
C ILE A 940 -4.75 33.78 -8.75
N PHE A 941 -5.13 33.49 -7.52
CA PHE A 941 -4.56 34.09 -6.32
C PHE A 941 -4.21 32.99 -5.33
N GLY A 942 -3.15 33.19 -4.57
CA GLY A 942 -2.78 32.37 -3.43
C GLY A 942 -2.87 33.18 -2.14
N PHE A 943 -3.04 32.54 -1.00
CA PHE A 943 -2.98 33.24 0.29
C PHE A 943 -2.27 32.41 1.36
N SER A 944 -1.65 33.11 2.32
CA SER A 944 -1.06 32.52 3.52
C SER A 944 -1.15 33.51 4.67
N GLY A 945 -1.36 33.04 5.89
CA GLY A 945 -1.54 33.84 7.10
C GLY A 945 -0.33 33.78 8.02
N TYR A 946 0.09 34.93 8.54
CA TYR A 946 1.04 35.04 9.64
C TYR A 946 0.54 36.08 10.65
N GLY A 947 -0.53 35.72 11.35
CA GLY A 947 -1.22 36.61 12.28
C GLY A 947 -1.97 37.77 11.61
N ARG A 948 -2.63 38.58 12.45
CA ARG A 948 -3.46 39.71 11.98
C ARG A 948 -2.64 40.81 11.29
N GLU A 949 -1.35 40.88 11.55
CA GLU A 949 -0.46 41.94 11.03
C GLU A 949 0.16 41.57 9.68
N ASN A 950 0.04 40.31 9.23
CA ASN A 950 0.64 39.88 7.97
C ASN A 950 -0.14 38.71 7.33
N VAL A 951 -1.22 39.04 6.61
CA VAL A 951 -1.89 38.10 5.70
C VAL A 951 -1.32 38.29 4.31
N GLU A 952 -0.54 37.34 3.81
CA GLU A 952 0.07 37.42 2.50
C GLU A 952 -0.93 37.00 1.40
N TYR A 953 -1.09 37.86 0.39
CA TYR A 953 -1.95 37.61 -0.76
C TYR A 953 -1.11 37.61 -2.03
N PHE A 954 -1.00 36.45 -2.67
CA PHE A 954 -0.15 36.23 -3.82
C PHE A 954 -0.92 36.33 -5.12
N ILE A 955 -0.47 37.18 -6.03
CA ILE A 955 -1.02 37.29 -7.39
C ILE A 955 -0.18 36.40 -8.32
N ILE A 956 -0.79 35.29 -8.75
CA ILE A 956 -0.27 34.43 -9.82
C ILE A 956 -0.71 34.98 -11.17
N LYS A 957 -2.00 35.29 -11.30
CA LYS A 957 -2.58 35.97 -12.46
C LYS A 957 -3.69 36.91 -12.00
N ASP A 958 -3.59 38.18 -12.36
CA ASP A 958 -4.63 39.15 -12.05
C ASP A 958 -5.88 38.99 -12.96
N LEU A 959 -7.03 39.53 -12.54
CA LEU A 959 -8.29 39.45 -13.30
C LEU A 959 -8.17 40.14 -14.68
N ASP A 960 -7.49 41.28 -14.74
CA ASP A 960 -7.26 42.05 -15.97
C ASP A 960 -6.03 41.59 -16.77
N GLU A 961 -5.21 40.68 -16.21
CA GLU A 961 -4.00 40.19 -16.86
C GLU A 961 -4.35 39.19 -17.98
N LYS A 962 -3.85 39.40 -19.19
CA LYS A 962 -4.02 38.44 -20.30
C LYS A 962 -3.08 37.25 -20.14
N PHE A 963 -3.52 36.08 -20.60
CA PHE A 963 -2.68 34.89 -20.57
C PHE A 963 -1.37 35.11 -21.33
N SER A 964 -0.25 34.80 -20.66
CA SER A 964 1.10 34.94 -21.19
C SER A 964 1.98 33.81 -20.65
N PRO A 965 3.11 33.49 -21.31
CA PRO A 965 4.04 32.46 -20.83
C PRO A 965 4.65 32.74 -19.45
N ALA A 966 4.48 33.94 -18.89
CA ALA A 966 4.91 34.25 -17.53
C ALA A 966 4.01 33.59 -16.47
N ILE A 967 2.72 33.36 -16.76
CA ILE A 967 1.78 32.79 -15.80
C ILE A 967 2.10 31.31 -15.48
N PRO A 968 2.34 30.42 -16.46
CA PRO A 968 2.83 29.07 -16.18
C PRO A 968 4.10 29.04 -15.33
N LYS A 969 5.03 29.98 -15.56
CA LYS A 969 6.24 30.10 -14.75
C LYS A 969 5.96 30.53 -13.32
N ARG A 970 4.96 31.37 -13.08
CA ARG A 970 4.57 31.75 -11.71
C ARG A 970 3.92 30.58 -10.97
N ILE A 971 3.20 29.70 -11.67
CA ILE A 971 2.58 28.49 -11.10
C ILE A 971 3.64 27.50 -10.59
N ASP A 972 4.75 27.35 -11.32
CA ASP A 972 5.89 26.53 -10.90
C ASP A 972 6.42 26.95 -9.51
N ARG A 973 6.45 28.27 -9.24
CA ARG A 973 6.93 28.90 -8.00
C ARG A 973 5.95 28.86 -6.83
N ILE A 974 4.73 28.34 -7.00
CA ILE A 974 3.80 28.16 -5.88
C ILE A 974 4.43 27.15 -4.89
N SER A 975 4.49 27.48 -3.62
CA SER A 975 4.97 26.60 -2.57
C SER A 975 4.14 26.79 -1.30
N PRO A 976 4.03 25.76 -0.45
CA PRO A 976 3.46 25.90 0.89
C PRO A 976 4.26 26.93 1.70
N LEU A 977 3.56 27.72 2.53
CA LEU A 977 4.07 28.82 3.35
C LEU A 977 3.55 28.66 4.80
N HIS A 978 3.07 29.75 5.42
CA HIS A 978 2.73 29.85 6.84
C HIS A 978 1.32 29.29 7.13
N ALA A 979 0.52 29.93 8.00
CA ALA A 979 -0.79 29.46 8.43
C ALA A 979 -1.93 29.89 7.48
N THR A 980 -3.19 29.74 7.90
CA THR A 980 -4.39 29.84 7.06
C THR A 980 -5.39 30.87 7.61
N ARG A 981 -5.27 32.14 7.18
CA ARG A 981 -6.20 33.24 7.52
C ARG A 981 -7.14 33.59 6.37
N MET A 982 -8.19 32.78 6.19
CA MET A 982 -9.08 32.88 5.02
C MET A 982 -9.96 34.14 4.99
N GLY A 983 -10.47 34.60 6.14
CA GLY A 983 -11.46 35.70 6.20
C GLY A 983 -11.02 36.98 5.47
N PRO A 984 -9.87 37.58 5.84
CA PRO A 984 -9.32 38.75 5.15
C PRO A 984 -8.98 38.50 3.67
N ALA A 985 -8.47 37.30 3.33
CA ALA A 985 -8.15 36.94 1.95
C ALA A 985 -9.41 36.87 1.05
N ILE A 986 -10.51 36.32 1.58
CA ILE A 986 -11.82 36.28 0.91
C ILE A 986 -12.35 37.69 0.72
N ARG A 987 -12.32 38.55 1.75
CA ARG A 987 -12.77 39.95 1.65
C ARG A 987 -11.95 40.73 0.62
N HIS A 988 -10.65 40.50 0.55
CA HIS A 988 -9.78 41.11 -0.44
C HIS A 988 -10.11 40.63 -1.86
N CYS A 989 -10.30 39.33 -2.05
CA CYS A 989 -10.74 38.73 -3.31
C CYS A 989 -12.11 39.25 -3.76
N THR A 990 -13.06 39.38 -2.82
CA THR A 990 -14.38 39.99 -3.06
C THR A 990 -14.26 41.43 -3.55
N THR A 991 -13.38 42.22 -2.94
CA THR A 991 -13.13 43.61 -3.36
C THR A 991 -12.65 43.67 -4.81
N LYS A 992 -11.66 42.84 -5.18
CA LYS A 992 -11.15 42.76 -6.57
C LYS A 992 -12.21 42.30 -7.56
N LEU A 993 -13.03 41.30 -7.20
CA LEU A 993 -14.12 40.84 -8.08
C LEU A 993 -15.19 41.92 -8.29
N LEU A 994 -15.49 42.74 -7.29
CA LEU A 994 -16.48 43.82 -7.40
C LEU A 994 -16.06 44.93 -8.38
N GLU A 995 -14.76 45.08 -8.63
CA GLU A 995 -14.23 46.02 -9.63
C GLU A 995 -14.52 45.56 -11.08
N THR A 996 -14.87 44.29 -11.30
CA THR A 996 -15.17 43.75 -12.64
C THR A 996 -16.61 44.01 -13.09
N GLU A 997 -16.79 44.30 -14.38
CA GLU A 997 -18.09 44.60 -15.00
C GLU A 997 -18.95 43.35 -15.29
N GLU A 998 -18.45 42.14 -15.01
CA GLU A 998 -19.13 40.88 -15.35
C GLU A 998 -20.39 40.63 -14.51
N LYS A 999 -21.42 40.03 -15.13
CA LYS A 999 -22.74 39.82 -14.51
C LYS A 999 -22.74 38.73 -13.45
N SER A 1000 -22.05 37.62 -13.71
CA SER A 1000 -21.96 36.49 -12.78
C SER A 1000 -20.53 36.40 -12.25
N LYS A 1001 -20.38 36.48 -10.93
CA LYS A 1001 -19.08 36.47 -10.25
C LYS A 1001 -18.94 35.24 -9.39
N PHE A 1002 -17.79 34.56 -9.44
CA PHE A 1002 -17.54 33.34 -8.68
C PHE A 1002 -16.21 33.39 -7.93
N ILE A 1003 -16.18 32.83 -6.72
CA ILE A 1003 -14.94 32.53 -5.97
C ILE A 1003 -14.86 31.01 -5.81
N PHE A 1004 -13.77 30.42 -6.28
CA PHE A 1004 -13.41 29.03 -6.02
C PHE A 1004 -12.29 29.00 -4.98
N LEU A 1005 -12.65 28.65 -3.75
CA LEU A 1005 -11.70 28.41 -2.67
C LEU A 1005 -11.24 26.96 -2.75
N ILE A 1006 -9.93 26.74 -2.88
CA ILE A 1006 -9.31 25.42 -2.85
C ILE A 1006 -8.40 25.43 -1.62
N SER A 1007 -8.74 24.62 -0.62
CA SER A 1007 -8.00 24.52 0.64
C SER A 1007 -8.07 23.09 1.12
N ASP A 1008 -7.00 22.62 1.73
CA ASP A 1008 -6.83 21.27 2.22
C ASP A 1008 -7.32 21.08 3.67
N GLY A 1009 -7.78 22.14 4.35
CA GLY A 1009 -8.03 22.05 5.78
C GLY A 1009 -8.93 23.13 6.37
N ARG A 1010 -8.89 23.25 7.70
CA ARG A 1010 -9.67 24.22 8.48
C ARG A 1010 -8.94 25.56 8.57
N PRO A 1011 -9.65 26.71 8.56
CA PRO A 1011 -9.01 28.01 8.80
C PRO A 1011 -8.35 28.04 10.18
N GLN A 1012 -7.05 28.37 10.24
CA GLN A 1012 -6.27 28.44 11.47
C GLN A 1012 -5.09 29.41 11.30
N ASP A 1013 -4.94 30.38 12.19
CA ASP A 1013 -3.83 31.36 12.16
C ASP A 1013 -3.58 31.96 13.56
N ARG A 1014 -2.39 32.53 13.74
CA ARG A 1014 -1.94 33.17 14.99
C ARG A 1014 -2.88 34.32 15.38
N GLY A 1015 -3.32 34.32 16.64
CA GLY A 1015 -4.19 35.37 17.18
C GLY A 1015 -5.69 35.22 16.91
N TYR A 1016 -6.14 34.11 16.28
CA TYR A 1016 -7.55 33.72 16.31
C TYR A 1016 -8.00 33.17 17.67
N SER A 1017 -7.06 32.77 18.53
CA SER A 1017 -7.32 32.35 19.92
C SER A 1017 -6.67 33.30 20.92
N ARG A 1018 -7.41 33.68 21.97
CA ARG A 1018 -6.84 34.32 23.17
C ARG A 1018 -6.10 33.33 24.08
N GLU A 1019 -6.45 32.03 23.99
CA GLU A 1019 -6.05 30.97 24.94
C GLU A 1019 -5.68 29.64 24.24
N GLY A 1020 -5.41 29.64 22.93
CA GLY A 1020 -4.99 28.45 22.17
C GLY A 1020 -6.09 27.44 21.76
N VAL A 1021 -7.31 27.49 22.32
CA VAL A 1021 -8.29 26.37 22.19
C VAL A 1021 -9.49 26.66 21.25
N GLU A 1022 -9.71 27.89 20.79
CA GLU A 1022 -10.95 28.24 20.08
C GLU A 1022 -10.85 28.13 18.55
N LYS A 1023 -10.93 26.89 18.06
CA LYS A 1023 -11.06 26.57 16.62
C LYS A 1023 -12.34 27.13 15.97
N GLU A 1024 -13.36 27.47 16.77
CA GLU A 1024 -14.62 28.03 16.28
C GLU A 1024 -14.51 29.48 15.78
N TYR A 1025 -13.54 30.26 16.27
CA TYR A 1025 -13.44 31.68 15.90
C TYR A 1025 -13.15 31.86 14.40
N ALA A 1026 -12.11 31.18 13.91
CA ALA A 1026 -11.65 31.27 12.53
C ALA A 1026 -12.72 30.77 11.54
N VAL A 1027 -13.44 29.71 11.91
CA VAL A 1027 -14.58 29.18 11.14
C VAL A 1027 -15.70 30.22 11.04
N ASN A 1028 -16.03 30.90 12.15
CA ASN A 1028 -17.08 31.92 12.16
C ASN A 1028 -16.71 33.21 11.41
N ASP A 1029 -15.45 33.67 11.49
CA ASP A 1029 -14.98 34.80 10.68
C ASP A 1029 -14.99 34.47 9.18
N THR A 1030 -14.48 33.29 8.80
CA THR A 1030 -14.50 32.82 7.40
C THR A 1030 -15.93 32.68 6.88
N LYS A 1031 -16.83 32.11 7.70
CA LYS A 1031 -18.27 32.05 7.41
C LYS A 1031 -18.85 33.44 7.14
N LYS A 1032 -18.52 34.44 7.95
CA LYS A 1032 -18.98 35.81 7.73
C LYS A 1032 -18.44 36.39 6.43
N ALA A 1033 -17.15 36.23 6.14
CA ALA A 1033 -16.55 36.67 4.88
C ALA A 1033 -17.24 36.04 3.64
N LEU A 1034 -17.58 34.74 3.70
CA LEU A 1034 -18.32 34.06 2.63
C LEU A 1034 -19.76 34.56 2.48
N LEU A 1035 -20.45 34.83 3.59
CA LEU A 1035 -21.80 35.41 3.57
C LEU A 1035 -21.80 36.86 3.06
N GLU A 1036 -20.77 37.63 3.40
CA GLU A 1036 -20.52 38.97 2.85
C GLU A 1036 -20.40 38.91 1.32
N ALA A 1037 -19.54 38.01 0.79
CA ALA A 1037 -19.40 37.79 -0.64
C ALA A 1037 -20.72 37.39 -1.32
N LYS A 1038 -21.49 36.49 -0.69
CA LYS A 1038 -22.83 36.08 -1.16
C LYS A 1038 -23.80 37.26 -1.20
N SER A 1039 -23.76 38.14 -0.19
CA SER A 1039 -24.64 39.32 -0.11
C SER A 1039 -24.36 40.34 -1.21
N GLU A 1040 -23.11 40.40 -1.68
CA GLU A 1040 -22.67 41.21 -2.81
C GLU A 1040 -22.92 40.53 -4.18
N GLY A 1041 -23.60 39.38 -4.20
CA GLY A 1041 -23.97 38.67 -5.43
C GLY A 1041 -22.87 37.79 -6.01
N ILE A 1042 -21.81 37.48 -5.25
CA ILE A 1042 -20.73 36.58 -5.66
C ILE A 1042 -21.05 35.16 -5.19
N THR A 1043 -20.99 34.19 -6.10
CA THR A 1043 -21.20 32.78 -5.78
C THR A 1043 -19.89 32.16 -5.32
N THR A 1044 -19.83 31.70 -4.06
CA THR A 1044 -18.63 31.05 -3.50
C THR A 1044 -18.78 29.53 -3.55
N PHE A 1045 -17.72 28.85 -3.95
CA PHE A 1045 -17.59 27.40 -3.92
C PHE A 1045 -16.30 27.01 -3.19
N CYS A 1046 -16.37 26.05 -2.29
CA CYS A 1046 -15.19 25.55 -1.57
C CYS A 1046 -14.96 24.07 -1.90
N LEU A 1047 -13.72 23.75 -2.29
CA LEU A 1047 -13.24 22.40 -2.50
C LEU A 1047 -12.25 22.08 -1.38
N THR A 1048 -12.55 21.05 -0.58
CA THR A 1048 -11.62 20.52 0.42
C THR A 1048 -11.28 19.07 0.17
N VAL A 1049 -10.09 18.68 0.62
CA VAL A 1049 -9.56 17.32 0.51
C VAL A 1049 -9.53 16.61 1.87
N ASP A 1050 -9.84 17.33 2.95
CA ASP A 1050 -9.95 16.77 4.29
C ASP A 1050 -11.13 15.77 4.39
N LYS A 1051 -10.85 14.51 4.68
CA LYS A 1051 -11.87 13.45 4.88
C LYS A 1051 -12.79 13.75 6.07
N GLU A 1052 -12.28 14.45 7.08
CA GLU A 1052 -13.04 14.99 8.23
C GLU A 1052 -13.64 16.38 7.94
N GLY A 1053 -13.49 16.82 6.69
CA GLY A 1053 -14.03 18.04 6.07
C GLY A 1053 -15.48 18.34 6.38
N HIS A 1054 -16.32 17.31 6.40
CA HIS A 1054 -17.77 17.45 6.37
C HIS A 1054 -18.34 18.26 7.53
N ASP A 1055 -17.79 18.12 8.74
CA ASP A 1055 -18.38 18.71 9.94
C ASP A 1055 -18.17 20.22 10.04
N TYR A 1056 -16.94 20.70 9.77
CA TYR A 1056 -16.65 22.14 9.78
C TYR A 1056 -17.06 22.81 8.48
N MET A 1057 -17.00 22.12 7.33
CA MET A 1057 -17.48 22.70 6.07
C MET A 1057 -18.97 22.96 6.13
N LYS A 1058 -19.75 22.09 6.78
CA LYS A 1058 -21.17 22.32 7.01
C LYS A 1058 -21.45 23.54 7.88
N SER A 1059 -20.64 23.78 8.92
CA SER A 1059 -20.80 24.97 9.77
C SER A 1059 -20.35 26.25 9.08
N MET A 1060 -19.25 26.19 8.32
CA MET A 1060 -18.64 27.31 7.57
C MET A 1060 -19.46 27.71 6.34
N MET A 1061 -19.87 26.74 5.52
CA MET A 1061 -20.53 26.98 4.24
C MET A 1061 -22.06 27.08 4.39
N GLU A 1062 -22.67 26.37 5.35
CA GLU A 1062 -24.12 26.36 5.61
C GLU A 1062 -24.98 26.24 4.33
N ASP A 1063 -25.46 27.36 3.77
CA ASP A 1063 -26.26 27.46 2.54
C ASP A 1063 -25.42 27.69 1.26
N LEU A 1064 -24.11 27.46 1.30
CA LEU A 1064 -23.16 27.62 0.20
C LEU A 1064 -22.69 26.26 -0.32
N SER A 1065 -22.30 26.21 -1.59
CA SER A 1065 -21.90 24.97 -2.25
C SER A 1065 -20.46 24.59 -1.88
N TYR A 1066 -20.26 23.34 -1.48
CA TYR A 1066 -18.94 22.77 -1.23
C TYR A 1066 -18.86 21.32 -1.69
N GLU A 1067 -17.64 20.82 -1.89
CA GLU A 1067 -17.36 19.42 -2.16
C GLU A 1067 -16.14 18.97 -1.36
N VAL A 1068 -16.23 17.76 -0.80
CA VAL A 1068 -15.15 17.07 -0.10
C VAL A 1068 -14.68 15.94 -1.00
N LEU A 1069 -13.40 15.92 -1.38
CA LEU A 1069 -12.83 14.88 -2.22
C LEU A 1069 -12.30 13.72 -1.36
N ASP A 1070 -12.78 12.50 -1.62
CA ASP A 1070 -12.31 11.29 -0.93
C ASP A 1070 -10.87 10.90 -1.32
N ASP A 1071 -10.43 11.35 -2.50
CA ASP A 1071 -9.14 11.03 -3.11
C ASP A 1071 -8.53 12.28 -3.77
N ILE A 1072 -7.39 12.72 -3.23
CA ILE A 1072 -6.63 13.90 -3.65
C ILE A 1072 -6.19 13.77 -5.12
N SER A 1073 -5.86 12.56 -5.57
CA SER A 1073 -5.38 12.31 -6.93
C SER A 1073 -6.44 12.61 -8.00
N SER A 1074 -7.71 12.70 -7.60
CA SER A 1074 -8.83 13.07 -8.47
C SER A 1074 -8.99 14.59 -8.69
N LEU A 1075 -8.32 15.43 -7.90
CA LEU A 1075 -8.43 16.88 -7.91
C LEU A 1075 -8.17 17.51 -9.30
N PRO A 1076 -7.13 17.08 -10.07
CA PRO A 1076 -6.91 17.59 -11.42
C PRO A 1076 -8.05 17.32 -12.41
N LEU A 1077 -8.80 16.23 -12.21
CA LEU A 1077 -9.96 15.87 -13.03
C LEU A 1077 -11.23 16.57 -12.58
N ARG A 1078 -11.37 16.83 -11.27
CA ARG A 1078 -12.60 17.33 -10.65
C ARG A 1078 -12.77 18.83 -10.79
N ILE A 1079 -11.72 19.62 -10.64
CA ILE A 1079 -11.79 21.09 -10.73
C ILE A 1079 -12.45 21.55 -12.05
N PRO A 1080 -12.03 21.08 -13.24
CA PRO A 1080 -12.67 21.46 -14.51
C PRO A 1080 -14.14 21.01 -14.59
N GLN A 1081 -14.47 19.83 -14.07
CA GLN A 1081 -15.86 19.34 -14.07
C GLN A 1081 -16.78 20.18 -13.19
N LEU A 1082 -16.27 20.60 -12.03
CA LEU A 1082 -17.01 21.44 -11.09
C LEU A 1082 -17.26 22.83 -11.64
N TYR A 1083 -16.23 23.43 -12.22
CA TYR A 1083 -16.35 24.70 -12.93
C TYR A 1083 -17.47 24.64 -13.99
N LYS A 1084 -17.51 23.56 -14.77
CA LYS A 1084 -18.56 23.32 -15.76
C LYS A 1084 -19.95 23.23 -15.12
N ASN A 1085 -20.11 22.45 -14.06
CA ASN A 1085 -21.43 22.26 -13.43
C ASN A 1085 -21.99 23.56 -12.83
N LEU A 1086 -21.11 24.38 -12.25
CA LEU A 1086 -21.48 25.64 -11.59
C LEU A 1086 -21.71 26.79 -12.57
N THR A 1087 -21.03 26.79 -13.72
CA THR A 1087 -21.19 27.82 -14.76
C THR A 1087 -22.19 27.46 -15.86
N ALA A 1088 -22.72 26.23 -15.86
CA ALA A 1088 -23.73 25.77 -16.83
C ALA A 1088 -25.19 26.09 -16.44
N THR A 1089 -25.44 26.46 -15.18
CA THR A 1089 -26.75 26.92 -14.69
C THR A 1089 -27.03 28.36 -15.09
#